data_AF-A0A6L6DQ23-F1
#
_entry.id   AF-A0A6L6DQ23-F1
#
_cell.length_a   1.000
_cell.length_b   1.000
_cell.length_c   1.000
_cell.angle_alpha   90.00
_cell.angle_beta   90.00
_cell.angle_gamma   90.00
#
_symmetry.space_group_name_H-M   'P 1'
#
loop_
_entity.id
_entity.type
_entity.pdbx_description
1 polymer ?
#
loop_
_entity_poly.entity_id
_entity_poly.type
_entity_poly.pdbx_seq_one_letter_code
_entity_poly.pdbx_strand_id
1 'polypeptide(L)'
;MTDIVDLYDVAYSWGWAHPTLRKTVYLCYKTPDFVSNARRFHASAEFSETCALLGRLGHPPSNAGRLLDIGCGNGVACYALARSGYRVTGVDSSAGQLAGIRAAEKIVGLDGSHFEVRQVTPGPLEFPDESFDVVWMREVLHHITDLVPFLLEVKRILKPDGVLCCLRDTVIWNDEQRANFFRNHPFFHITHDEGCYYLDEYRQAFKIAGLRMEQEVNPLESVINTYPSDPIPGALYDPAVSMANPGRYDLFSFFVRKPAMSPVMPVPWPTEGGAVESAPLQKASADSAPETAPLAACQDLAVYWTPEMAIMLEVWGDDNVWNEIQFLLAGCEGRILDIACGTGNAIAMLSRFRHLEIHGCDISDFLIGKAIERGLRKDLLRVCDATATGYADQSFRHAYSIGSLEHFTEDGIVEFLTETNRITRHSSFHMVPVSRSGRDEGWVRSSQGYFNNSTAWWQERFSSVFTAVHSLDSAWSDSISTGKWFVCTNTPVPAHTHDAVLAHTGACCRPAGDQLRKNTMLGSVMTVEGEHYGPVILTPQILASIAASPETMEEILLFHEQLATDKYVRYVDTYYWEGLRRFGRHWRFMDISTVLYAAAKVLQPRNYLEIGVRRGRSISMVVRACPSVKIAAFDLWVSNYAGMENPGPDFVREELIRQGHTGTISFFNGDSHQTIPKVFAASPDVLFDMITVDGDHSEAGAYDDLCNVIPRLAVGGVLVFDDVAHPLHPELVGVWRKALARFPALVAYEFTESGFGVAFAIRSR
;
A
#
# COMPACT_ATOMS: atom_id res chain seq x y z
N MET A 1 -22.93 10.20 -28.30
CA MET A 1 -21.62 9.59 -28.04
C MET A 1 -20.60 10.69 -28.23
N THR A 2 -20.14 11.30 -27.14
CA THR A 2 -18.95 12.16 -27.16
C THR A 2 -17.76 11.23 -27.28
N ASP A 3 -17.05 11.27 -28.41
CA ASP A 3 -15.76 10.58 -28.56
C ASP A 3 -14.84 11.07 -27.44
N ILE A 4 -14.53 10.19 -26.49
CA ILE A 4 -13.46 10.43 -25.53
C ILE A 4 -12.20 10.56 -26.37
N VAL A 5 -11.55 11.71 -26.28
CA VAL A 5 -10.29 11.98 -26.98
C VAL A 5 -9.23 11.06 -26.38
N ASP A 6 -8.64 10.21 -27.22
CA ASP A 6 -7.55 9.33 -26.80
C ASP A 6 -6.28 10.16 -26.58
N LEU A 7 -5.69 10.08 -25.38
CA LEU A 7 -4.55 10.89 -24.98
C LEU A 7 -3.28 10.54 -25.77
N TYR A 8 -3.14 9.29 -26.23
CA TYR A 8 -2.00 8.88 -27.07
C TYR A 8 -2.11 9.47 -28.47
N ASP A 9 -3.32 9.52 -29.03
CA ASP A 9 -3.55 10.20 -30.31
C ASP A 9 -3.20 11.69 -30.21
N VAL A 10 -3.57 12.35 -29.11
CA VAL A 10 -3.22 13.75 -28.84
C VAL A 10 -1.70 13.92 -28.74
N ALA A 11 -1.04 13.09 -27.92
CA ALA A 11 0.39 13.15 -27.69
C ALA A 11 1.20 12.99 -28.98
N TYR A 12 0.91 11.96 -29.77
CA TYR A 12 1.66 11.70 -31.01
C TYR A 12 1.31 12.67 -32.14
N SER A 13 0.05 13.12 -32.23
CA SER A 13 -0.32 14.16 -33.21
C SER A 13 0.38 15.48 -32.90
N TRP A 14 0.41 15.88 -31.63
CA TRP A 14 1.14 17.06 -31.17
C TRP A 14 2.64 16.92 -31.42
N GLY A 15 3.24 15.77 -31.05
CA GLY A 15 4.66 15.50 -31.27
C GLY A 15 5.05 15.50 -32.75
N TRP A 16 4.19 15.01 -33.64
CA TRP A 16 4.41 15.04 -35.09
C TRP A 16 4.37 16.46 -35.67
N ALA A 17 3.50 17.30 -35.14
CA ALA A 17 3.43 18.73 -35.51
C ALA A 17 4.59 19.54 -34.92
N HIS A 18 5.18 19.09 -33.81
CA HIS A 18 6.23 19.82 -33.09
C HIS A 18 7.60 19.67 -33.78
N PRO A 19 8.29 20.77 -34.18
CA PRO A 19 9.53 20.70 -34.98
C PRO A 19 10.65 19.85 -34.37
N THR A 20 10.81 19.87 -33.05
CA THR A 20 11.86 19.13 -32.35
C THR A 20 11.49 17.67 -32.04
N LEU A 21 10.20 17.35 -31.89
CA LEU A 21 9.74 16.00 -31.54
C LEU A 21 9.35 15.17 -32.76
N ARG A 22 9.13 15.82 -33.91
CA ARG A 22 8.76 15.16 -35.18
C ARG A 22 9.70 14.03 -35.56
N LYS A 23 11.01 14.23 -35.38
CA LYS A 23 12.03 13.20 -35.64
C LYS A 23 11.88 12.02 -34.68
N THR A 24 11.63 12.28 -33.40
CA THR A 24 11.38 11.24 -32.38
C THR A 24 10.14 10.42 -32.73
N VAL A 25 9.01 11.07 -33.02
CA VAL A 25 7.76 10.39 -33.44
C VAL A 25 7.98 9.52 -34.69
N TYR A 26 8.79 10.00 -35.64
CA TYR A 26 9.19 9.19 -36.80
C TYR A 26 9.99 7.95 -36.40
N LEU A 27 10.99 8.10 -35.54
CA LEU A 27 11.90 7.02 -35.13
C LEU A 27 11.21 6.00 -34.20
N CYS A 28 10.19 6.42 -33.45
CA CYS A 28 9.35 5.54 -32.63
C CYS A 28 8.22 4.85 -33.41
N TYR A 29 8.16 5.01 -34.74
CA TYR A 29 7.13 4.39 -35.59
C TYR A 29 5.69 4.82 -35.28
N LYS A 30 5.48 6.05 -34.80
CA LYS A 30 4.15 6.59 -34.41
C LYS A 30 3.65 7.70 -35.36
N THR A 31 4.09 7.69 -36.63
CA THR A 31 3.62 8.68 -37.62
C THR A 31 2.23 8.30 -38.16
N PRO A 32 1.50 9.24 -38.80
CA PRO A 32 0.25 8.91 -39.50
C PRO A 32 0.40 7.96 -40.70
N ASP A 33 1.63 7.65 -41.16
CA ASP A 33 1.90 6.69 -42.23
C ASP A 33 2.11 5.28 -41.64
N PHE A 34 1.01 4.58 -41.37
CA PHE A 34 1.01 3.25 -40.74
C PHE A 34 1.77 2.20 -41.54
N VAL A 35 1.67 2.22 -42.87
CA VAL A 35 2.36 1.27 -43.76
C VAL A 35 3.87 1.47 -43.69
N SER A 36 4.33 2.73 -43.74
CA SER A 36 5.75 3.04 -43.58
C SER A 36 6.25 2.65 -42.19
N ASN A 37 5.51 2.95 -41.13
CA ASN A 37 5.87 2.54 -39.77
C ASN A 37 6.07 1.03 -39.66
N ALA A 38 5.10 0.24 -40.14
CA ALA A 38 5.13 -1.22 -40.07
C ALA A 38 6.32 -1.80 -40.85
N ARG A 39 6.57 -1.33 -42.07
CA ARG A 39 7.71 -1.78 -42.89
C ARG A 39 9.06 -1.38 -42.29
N ARG A 40 9.17 -0.16 -41.74
CA ARG A 40 10.41 0.31 -41.09
C ARG A 40 10.71 -0.49 -39.84
N PHE A 41 9.71 -0.79 -39.00
CA PHE A 41 9.91 -1.62 -37.81
C PHE A 41 10.34 -3.04 -38.19
N HIS A 42 9.66 -3.68 -39.15
CA HIS A 42 10.03 -5.01 -39.64
C HIS A 42 11.45 -5.08 -40.24
N ALA A 43 11.92 -4.01 -40.89
CA ALA A 43 13.28 -3.92 -41.44
C ALA A 43 14.32 -3.40 -40.43
N SER A 44 13.94 -3.14 -39.18
CA SER A 44 14.81 -2.52 -38.20
C SER A 44 15.84 -3.48 -37.60
N ALA A 45 16.97 -2.93 -37.17
CA ALA A 45 17.97 -3.66 -36.40
C ALA A 45 17.44 -4.10 -35.03
N GLU A 46 16.60 -3.27 -34.39
CA GLU A 46 15.87 -3.61 -33.16
C GLU A 46 15.09 -4.91 -33.33
N PHE A 47 14.22 -4.99 -34.34
CA PHE A 47 13.41 -6.18 -34.58
C PHE A 47 14.26 -7.41 -34.91
N SER A 48 15.30 -7.24 -35.74
CA SER A 48 16.20 -8.32 -36.14
C SER A 48 16.97 -8.91 -34.96
N GLU A 49 17.49 -8.06 -34.07
CA GLU A 49 18.23 -8.50 -32.87
C GLU A 49 17.30 -9.17 -31.85
N THR A 50 16.10 -8.63 -31.64
CA THR A 50 15.11 -9.27 -30.76
C THR A 50 14.70 -10.65 -31.28
N CYS A 51 14.51 -10.80 -32.60
CA CYS A 51 14.25 -12.09 -33.23
C CYS A 51 15.40 -13.09 -33.04
N ALA A 52 16.66 -12.61 -33.09
CA ALA A 52 17.83 -13.44 -32.85
C ALA A 52 17.89 -13.94 -31.39
N LEU A 53 17.57 -13.08 -30.41
CA LEU A 53 17.45 -13.45 -29.00
C LEU A 53 16.34 -14.48 -28.76
N LEU A 54 15.15 -14.25 -29.31
CA LEU A 54 14.04 -15.21 -29.28
C LEU A 54 14.42 -16.56 -29.88
N GLY A 55 15.16 -16.56 -31.00
CA GLY A 55 15.71 -17.76 -31.62
C GLY A 55 16.66 -18.54 -30.71
N ARG A 56 17.54 -17.84 -29.98
CA ARG A 56 18.43 -18.47 -28.97
C ARG A 56 17.65 -19.12 -27.82
N LEU A 57 16.46 -18.61 -27.52
CA LEU A 57 15.56 -19.13 -26.50
C LEU A 57 14.63 -20.25 -27.00
N GLY A 58 14.81 -20.73 -28.24
CA GLY A 58 14.03 -21.83 -28.81
C GLY A 58 12.73 -21.40 -29.49
N HIS A 59 12.51 -20.10 -29.65
CA HIS A 59 11.34 -19.53 -30.34
C HIS A 59 11.81 -18.69 -31.54
N PRO A 60 12.42 -19.30 -32.58
CA PRO A 60 12.88 -18.55 -33.73
C PRO A 60 11.70 -18.08 -34.59
N PRO A 61 11.84 -16.95 -35.29
CA PRO A 61 10.93 -16.62 -36.39
C PRO A 61 10.95 -17.77 -37.40
N SER A 62 9.81 -18.05 -38.05
CA SER A 62 9.42 -19.27 -38.79
C SER A 62 8.87 -20.44 -37.95
N ASN A 63 8.99 -20.39 -36.61
CA ASN A 63 8.21 -21.27 -35.77
C ASN A 63 6.75 -20.80 -35.81
N ALA A 64 5.81 -21.61 -36.31
CA ALA A 64 4.39 -21.25 -36.46
C ALA A 64 3.63 -21.17 -35.12
N GLY A 65 4.33 -20.80 -34.04
CA GLY A 65 3.83 -20.65 -32.69
C GLY A 65 2.83 -19.51 -32.56
N ARG A 66 2.05 -19.57 -31.48
CA ARG A 66 1.08 -18.53 -31.11
C ARG A 66 1.79 -17.45 -30.32
N LEU A 67 1.64 -16.21 -30.77
CA LEU A 67 2.23 -15.04 -30.13
C LEU A 67 1.13 -14.04 -29.74
N LEU A 68 1.21 -13.54 -28.52
CA LEU A 68 0.39 -12.44 -28.03
C LEU A 68 1.24 -11.17 -27.94
N ASP A 69 0.82 -10.08 -28.57
CA ASP A 69 1.42 -8.75 -28.45
C ASP A 69 0.51 -7.90 -27.55
N ILE A 70 0.91 -7.65 -26.30
CA ILE A 70 0.15 -6.84 -25.33
C ILE A 70 0.67 -5.41 -25.39
N GLY A 71 -0.23 -4.43 -25.52
CA GLY A 71 0.13 -3.03 -25.80
C GLY A 71 0.50 -2.83 -27.27
N CYS A 72 -0.22 -3.49 -28.19
CA CYS A 72 0.18 -3.54 -29.60
C CYS A 72 0.14 -2.17 -30.31
N GLY A 73 -0.50 -1.16 -29.73
CA GLY A 73 -0.58 0.20 -30.23
C GLY A 73 -1.07 0.25 -31.68
N ASN A 74 -0.26 0.78 -32.59
CA ASN A 74 -0.58 0.85 -34.02
C ASN A 74 -0.21 -0.42 -34.82
N GLY A 75 0.11 -1.54 -34.15
CA GLY A 75 0.25 -2.86 -34.74
C GLY A 75 1.58 -3.13 -35.46
N VAL A 76 2.59 -2.27 -35.33
CA VAL A 76 3.88 -2.45 -36.05
C VAL A 76 4.59 -3.76 -35.71
N ALA A 77 4.54 -4.17 -34.43
CA ALA A 77 5.10 -5.44 -33.97
C ALA A 77 4.23 -6.63 -34.43
N CYS A 78 2.91 -6.54 -34.30
CA CYS A 78 1.98 -7.52 -34.86
C CYS A 78 2.26 -7.84 -36.34
N TYR A 79 2.39 -6.79 -37.17
CA TYR A 79 2.74 -6.92 -38.58
C TYR A 79 4.09 -7.63 -38.78
N ALA A 80 5.14 -7.17 -38.11
CA ALA A 80 6.49 -7.71 -38.28
C ALA A 80 6.58 -9.18 -37.85
N LEU A 81 5.99 -9.53 -36.71
CA LEU A 81 5.97 -10.89 -36.17
C LEU A 81 5.15 -11.85 -37.05
N ALA A 82 3.99 -11.40 -37.56
CA ALA A 82 3.18 -12.17 -38.51
C ALA A 82 3.93 -12.40 -39.83
N ARG A 83 4.59 -11.37 -40.37
CA ARG A 83 5.47 -11.48 -41.55
C ARG A 83 6.65 -12.43 -41.34
N SER A 84 7.02 -12.66 -40.08
CA SER A 84 8.11 -13.56 -39.67
C SER A 84 7.62 -14.97 -39.34
N GLY A 85 6.33 -15.27 -39.53
CA GLY A 85 5.75 -16.61 -39.49
C GLY A 85 4.96 -16.98 -38.23
N TYR A 86 4.80 -16.05 -37.28
CA TYR A 86 3.98 -16.28 -36.08
C TYR A 86 2.49 -16.16 -36.36
N ARG A 87 1.68 -16.85 -35.54
CA ARG A 87 0.23 -16.60 -35.45
C ARG A 87 0.00 -15.56 -34.37
N VAL A 88 -0.23 -14.32 -34.78
CA VAL A 88 -0.23 -13.17 -33.87
C VAL A 88 -1.64 -12.72 -33.50
N THR A 89 -1.86 -12.53 -32.20
CA THR A 89 -2.96 -11.76 -31.66
C THR A 89 -2.38 -10.52 -30.97
N GLY A 90 -2.84 -9.33 -31.34
CA GLY A 90 -2.51 -8.07 -30.68
C GLY A 90 -3.64 -7.60 -29.76
N VAL A 91 -3.29 -7.08 -28.59
CA VAL A 91 -4.25 -6.48 -27.66
C VAL A 91 -3.75 -5.13 -27.17
N ASP A 92 -4.67 -4.19 -26.98
CA ASP A 92 -4.38 -2.86 -26.47
C ASP A 92 -5.62 -2.30 -25.75
N SER A 93 -5.43 -1.49 -24.72
CA SER A 93 -6.52 -0.86 -24.00
C SER A 93 -7.06 0.38 -24.72
N SER A 94 -6.22 1.04 -25.52
CA SER A 94 -6.56 2.21 -26.31
C SER A 94 -7.33 1.84 -27.59
N ALA A 95 -8.41 2.57 -27.83
CA ALA A 95 -9.14 2.53 -29.10
C ALA A 95 -8.62 3.56 -30.13
N GLY A 96 -7.45 4.16 -29.90
CA GLY A 96 -6.90 5.29 -30.64
C GLY A 96 -6.77 5.08 -32.15
N GLN A 97 -6.94 6.16 -32.90
CA GLN A 97 -6.87 6.24 -34.37
C GLN A 97 -5.44 6.33 -34.91
N LEU A 98 -4.51 6.85 -34.12
CA LEU A 98 -3.08 6.98 -34.44
C LEU A 98 -2.24 5.99 -33.64
N ALA A 99 -2.60 5.75 -32.38
CA ALA A 99 -1.97 4.76 -31.52
C ALA A 99 -3.03 4.04 -30.67
N GLY A 100 -3.37 2.81 -31.06
CA GLY A 100 -4.40 1.99 -30.43
C GLY A 100 -5.02 1.03 -31.46
N ILE A 101 -6.03 0.26 -31.05
CA ILE A 101 -6.58 -0.84 -31.86
C ILE A 101 -7.05 -0.39 -33.25
N ARG A 102 -7.73 0.75 -33.36
CA ARG A 102 -8.21 1.27 -34.65
C ARG A 102 -7.06 1.65 -35.58
N ALA A 103 -5.88 1.99 -35.05
CA ALA A 103 -4.68 2.20 -35.84
C ALA A 103 -4.09 0.87 -36.33
N ALA A 104 -4.05 -0.16 -35.48
CA ALA A 104 -3.52 -1.48 -35.84
C ALA A 104 -4.38 -2.18 -36.90
N GLU A 105 -5.71 -2.04 -36.83
CA GLU A 105 -6.65 -2.58 -37.83
C GLU A 105 -6.34 -2.12 -39.26
N LYS A 106 -5.78 -0.91 -39.44
CA LYS A 106 -5.47 -0.33 -40.75
C LYS A 106 -4.37 -1.08 -41.51
N ILE A 107 -3.57 -1.90 -40.83
CA ILE A 107 -2.46 -2.64 -41.42
C ILE A 107 -2.64 -4.17 -41.34
N VAL A 108 -3.80 -4.65 -40.86
CA VAL A 108 -4.18 -6.07 -40.96
C VAL A 108 -4.26 -6.46 -42.43
N GLY A 109 -3.62 -7.59 -42.81
CA GLY A 109 -3.57 -8.04 -44.20
C GLY A 109 -2.49 -7.38 -45.05
N LEU A 110 -1.80 -6.35 -44.55
CA LEU A 110 -0.72 -5.66 -45.26
C LEU A 110 0.38 -6.65 -45.65
N ASP A 111 0.84 -6.61 -46.90
CA ASP A 111 1.89 -7.48 -47.45
C ASP A 111 1.66 -8.99 -47.14
N GLY A 112 0.39 -9.41 -47.07
CA GLY A 112 -0.02 -10.79 -46.77
C GLY A 112 0.17 -11.22 -45.31
N SER A 113 0.33 -10.28 -44.38
CA SER A 113 0.38 -10.57 -42.95
C SER A 113 -0.99 -10.98 -42.41
N HIS A 114 -1.02 -12.03 -41.59
CA HIS A 114 -2.24 -12.54 -40.96
C HIS A 114 -2.11 -12.45 -39.45
N PHE A 115 -2.75 -11.44 -38.86
CA PHE A 115 -2.85 -11.23 -37.42
C PHE A 115 -4.22 -10.66 -37.06
N GLU A 116 -4.61 -10.86 -35.82
CA GLU A 116 -5.86 -10.34 -35.26
C GLU A 116 -5.54 -9.30 -34.20
N VAL A 117 -6.39 -8.28 -34.06
CA VAL A 117 -6.27 -7.28 -33.00
C VAL A 117 -7.60 -7.13 -32.27
N ARG A 118 -7.54 -6.93 -30.96
CA ARG A 118 -8.74 -6.72 -30.14
C ARG A 118 -8.47 -5.74 -29.01
N GLN A 119 -9.45 -4.87 -28.76
CA GLN A 119 -9.40 -4.00 -27.59
C GLN A 119 -9.66 -4.80 -26.33
N VAL A 120 -8.91 -4.51 -25.27
CA VAL A 120 -9.07 -5.13 -23.96
C VAL A 120 -9.27 -4.07 -22.89
N THR A 121 -9.92 -4.43 -21.79
CA THR A 121 -10.00 -3.57 -20.60
C THR A 121 -8.88 -3.94 -19.62
N PRO A 122 -8.38 -2.98 -18.81
CA PRO A 122 -7.52 -3.31 -17.68
C PRO A 122 -8.17 -4.39 -16.79
N GLY A 123 -7.43 -5.47 -16.50
CA GLY A 123 -7.94 -6.65 -15.80
C GLY A 123 -7.37 -7.96 -16.39
N PRO A 124 -7.93 -9.12 -16.00
CA PRO A 124 -7.53 -10.41 -16.55
C PRO A 124 -7.75 -10.46 -18.06
N LEU A 125 -6.84 -11.12 -18.77
CA LEU A 125 -6.92 -11.27 -20.21
C LEU A 125 -7.82 -12.46 -20.55
N GLU A 126 -8.80 -12.25 -21.43
CA GLU A 126 -9.73 -13.29 -21.89
C GLU A 126 -9.06 -14.26 -22.87
N PHE A 127 -8.04 -14.97 -22.40
CA PHE A 127 -7.33 -16.02 -23.12
C PHE A 127 -7.28 -17.28 -22.25
N PRO A 128 -7.34 -18.48 -22.86
CA PRO A 128 -7.14 -19.73 -22.13
C PRO A 128 -5.73 -19.82 -21.54
N ASP A 129 -5.59 -20.58 -20.46
CA ASP A 129 -4.30 -20.98 -19.92
C ASP A 129 -3.45 -21.62 -21.01
N GLU A 130 -2.13 -21.41 -20.93
CA GLU A 130 -1.14 -22.09 -21.78
C GLU A 130 -1.44 -22.00 -23.29
N SER A 131 -1.94 -20.85 -23.73
CA SER A 131 -2.38 -20.63 -25.11
C SER A 131 -1.30 -20.02 -26.00
N PHE A 132 -0.27 -19.39 -25.43
CA PHE A 132 0.78 -18.69 -26.19
C PHE A 132 2.18 -19.26 -25.93
N ASP A 133 2.95 -19.38 -27.01
CA ASP A 133 4.36 -19.77 -26.98
C ASP A 133 5.24 -18.56 -26.62
N VAL A 134 4.84 -17.37 -27.10
CA VAL A 134 5.53 -16.11 -26.82
C VAL A 134 4.50 -15.04 -26.43
N VAL A 135 4.80 -14.29 -25.38
CA VAL A 135 4.14 -13.02 -25.07
C VAL A 135 5.14 -11.90 -25.34
N TRP A 136 4.74 -10.92 -26.11
CA TRP A 136 5.53 -9.77 -26.52
C TRP A 136 4.94 -8.51 -25.92
N MET A 137 5.81 -7.69 -25.34
CA MET A 137 5.46 -6.41 -24.72
C MET A 137 6.58 -5.43 -25.04
N ARG A 138 6.26 -4.35 -25.76
CA ARG A 138 7.23 -3.33 -26.12
C ARG A 138 6.78 -1.98 -25.61
N GLU A 139 7.52 -1.44 -24.64
CA GLU A 139 7.19 -0.19 -23.93
C GLU A 139 5.83 -0.31 -23.21
N VAL A 140 5.70 -1.28 -22.28
CA VAL A 140 4.40 -1.65 -21.67
C VAL A 140 4.46 -1.76 -20.16
N LEU A 141 5.46 -2.45 -19.58
CA LEU A 141 5.45 -2.75 -18.14
C LEU A 141 5.49 -1.48 -17.29
N HIS A 142 6.17 -0.43 -17.77
CA HIS A 142 6.16 0.87 -17.09
C HIS A 142 4.79 1.55 -17.08
N HIS A 143 3.81 1.10 -17.86
CA HIS A 143 2.42 1.55 -17.81
C HIS A 143 1.53 0.67 -16.91
N ILE A 144 2.04 -0.46 -16.42
CA ILE A 144 1.28 -1.40 -15.59
C ILE A 144 1.45 -1.02 -14.13
N THR A 145 0.38 -0.54 -13.49
CA THR A 145 0.38 -0.09 -12.08
C THR A 145 0.87 -1.19 -11.12
N ASP A 146 0.35 -2.41 -11.26
CA ASP A 146 0.67 -3.56 -10.41
C ASP A 146 1.36 -4.66 -11.23
N LEU A 147 2.69 -4.69 -11.19
CA LEU A 147 3.51 -5.61 -11.99
C LEU A 147 3.22 -7.09 -11.68
N VAL A 148 3.11 -7.46 -10.39
CA VAL A 148 3.00 -8.87 -9.98
C VAL A 148 1.68 -9.53 -10.44
N PRO A 149 0.49 -8.97 -10.15
CA PRO A 149 -0.77 -9.57 -10.62
C PRO A 149 -0.83 -9.71 -12.14
N PHE A 150 -0.34 -8.69 -12.86
CA PHE A 150 -0.28 -8.73 -14.32
C PHE A 150 0.67 -9.80 -14.83
N LEU A 151 1.86 -9.95 -14.23
CA LEU A 151 2.81 -11.00 -14.62
C LEU A 151 2.34 -12.41 -14.29
N LEU A 152 1.53 -12.60 -13.23
CA LEU A 152 0.87 -13.87 -12.95
C LEU A 152 -0.14 -14.23 -14.04
N GLU A 153 -0.88 -13.25 -14.54
CA GLU A 153 -1.81 -13.42 -15.65
C GLU A 153 -1.06 -13.75 -16.96
N VAL A 154 0.04 -13.06 -17.24
CA VAL A 154 0.93 -13.38 -18.37
C VAL A 154 1.50 -14.80 -18.25
N LYS A 155 1.88 -15.23 -17.04
CA LYS A 155 2.33 -16.61 -16.79
C LYS A 155 1.23 -17.63 -17.03
N ARG A 156 -0.02 -17.34 -16.66
CA ARG A 156 -1.17 -18.23 -16.86
C ARG A 156 -1.35 -18.54 -18.35
N ILE A 157 -1.33 -17.52 -19.19
CA ILE A 157 -1.56 -17.66 -20.64
C ILE A 157 -0.35 -18.19 -21.40
N LEU A 158 0.86 -18.08 -20.85
CA LEU A 158 2.07 -18.69 -21.41
C LEU A 158 2.04 -20.20 -21.27
N LYS A 159 2.45 -20.91 -22.33
CA LYS A 159 2.73 -22.35 -22.28
C LYS A 159 3.94 -22.65 -21.38
N PRO A 160 4.07 -23.89 -20.87
CA PRO A 160 5.34 -24.37 -20.32
C PRO A 160 6.48 -24.13 -21.32
N ASP A 161 7.61 -23.63 -20.83
CA ASP A 161 8.76 -23.16 -21.62
C ASP A 161 8.48 -21.99 -22.58
N GLY A 162 7.29 -21.38 -22.50
CA GLY A 162 6.95 -20.15 -23.19
C GLY A 162 7.78 -18.96 -22.69
N VAL A 163 7.97 -17.97 -23.56
CA VAL A 163 8.83 -16.80 -23.28
C VAL A 163 8.01 -15.52 -23.27
N LEU A 164 8.19 -14.72 -22.22
CA LEU A 164 7.81 -13.32 -22.18
C LEU A 164 8.99 -12.46 -22.63
N CYS A 165 8.74 -11.56 -23.57
CA CYS A 165 9.67 -10.51 -23.99
C CYS A 165 9.13 -9.14 -23.61
N CYS A 166 9.77 -8.50 -22.63
CA CYS A 166 9.53 -7.11 -22.26
C CYS A 166 10.65 -6.27 -22.88
N LEU A 167 10.31 -5.30 -23.70
CA LEU A 167 11.28 -4.57 -24.51
C LEU A 167 11.19 -3.08 -24.21
N ARG A 168 12.34 -2.47 -23.93
CA ARG A 168 12.50 -1.02 -23.77
C ARG A 168 11.65 -0.43 -22.65
N ASP A 169 11.59 -1.11 -21.51
CA ASP A 169 10.91 -0.58 -20.34
C ASP A 169 11.79 0.44 -19.61
N THR A 170 11.18 1.55 -19.22
CA THR A 170 11.83 2.66 -18.53
C THR A 170 12.26 2.26 -17.13
N VAL A 171 13.53 2.51 -16.81
CA VAL A 171 14.15 2.34 -15.50
C VAL A 171 14.70 3.66 -15.02
N ILE A 172 14.40 3.98 -13.76
CA ILE A 172 15.03 5.08 -13.01
C ILE A 172 15.91 4.51 -11.89
N TRP A 173 16.83 5.31 -11.38
CA TRP A 173 17.76 4.89 -10.33
C TRP A 173 17.59 5.62 -9.01
N ASN A 174 16.93 6.78 -9.01
CA ASN A 174 16.65 7.55 -7.80
C ASN A 174 15.43 8.47 -7.98
N ASP A 175 14.96 9.04 -6.87
CA ASP A 175 13.81 9.94 -6.83
C ASP A 175 14.05 11.26 -7.57
N GLU A 176 15.30 11.70 -7.72
CA GLU A 176 15.62 12.91 -8.48
C GLU A 176 15.34 12.71 -9.97
N GLN A 177 15.74 11.56 -10.53
CA GLN A 177 15.40 11.15 -11.89
C GLN A 177 13.90 10.96 -12.06
N ARG A 178 13.20 10.38 -11.07
CA ARG A 178 11.74 10.25 -11.06
C ARG A 178 11.06 11.61 -11.16
N ALA A 179 11.43 12.55 -10.29
CA ALA A 179 10.89 13.90 -10.27
C ALA A 179 11.24 14.69 -11.55
N ASN A 180 12.41 14.44 -12.14
CA ASN A 180 12.78 15.03 -13.43
C ASN A 180 11.97 14.44 -14.59
N PHE A 181 11.75 13.12 -14.60
CA PHE A 181 10.93 12.43 -15.59
C PHE A 181 9.53 13.04 -15.63
N PHE A 182 8.84 13.13 -14.49
CA PHE A 182 7.50 13.69 -14.42
C PHE A 182 7.42 15.17 -14.84
N ARG A 183 8.49 15.95 -14.61
CA ARG A 183 8.55 17.36 -15.04
C ARG A 183 8.80 17.54 -16.52
N ASN A 184 9.68 16.73 -17.10
CA ASN A 184 10.29 17.02 -18.40
C ASN A 184 9.97 15.99 -19.49
N HIS A 185 9.31 14.87 -19.16
CA HIS A 185 8.98 13.85 -20.15
C HIS A 185 8.01 14.42 -21.21
N PRO A 186 8.34 14.34 -22.52
CA PRO A 186 7.60 15.03 -23.58
C PRO A 186 6.15 14.59 -23.75
N PHE A 187 5.77 13.42 -23.22
CA PHE A 187 4.42 12.89 -23.38
C PHE A 187 3.71 12.58 -22.05
N PHE A 188 4.46 12.46 -20.95
CA PHE A 188 3.88 12.14 -19.62
C PHE A 188 2.86 13.19 -19.15
N HIS A 189 3.12 14.48 -19.41
CA HIS A 189 2.20 15.57 -19.08
C HIS A 189 0.87 15.53 -19.87
N ILE A 190 0.72 14.57 -20.79
CA ILE A 190 -0.50 14.31 -21.53
C ILE A 190 -1.11 12.98 -21.07
N THR A 191 -0.33 11.89 -21.04
CA THR A 191 -0.85 10.53 -20.79
C THR A 191 -0.99 10.17 -19.30
N HIS A 192 -0.10 10.68 -18.44
CA HIS A 192 -0.10 10.51 -16.98
C HIS A 192 -0.14 9.07 -16.45
N ASP A 193 0.35 8.10 -17.22
CA ASP A 193 0.18 6.67 -16.96
C ASP A 193 1.49 5.88 -16.91
N GLU A 194 2.61 6.51 -16.54
CA GLU A 194 3.92 5.85 -16.37
C GLU A 194 4.34 5.74 -14.89
N GLY A 195 4.69 4.52 -14.46
CA GLY A 195 5.00 4.15 -13.06
C GLY A 195 6.44 4.39 -12.60
N CYS A 196 7.39 4.70 -13.51
CA CYS A 196 8.80 4.99 -13.19
C CYS A 196 9.42 4.03 -12.15
N TYR A 197 9.51 2.75 -12.49
CA TYR A 197 10.04 1.70 -11.62
C TYR A 197 11.58 1.66 -11.59
N TYR A 198 12.13 1.25 -10.45
CA TYR A 198 13.51 0.84 -10.28
C TYR A 198 13.77 -0.52 -10.94
N LEU A 199 15.00 -0.79 -11.34
CA LEU A 199 15.38 -2.07 -11.98
C LEU A 199 15.06 -3.28 -11.09
N ASP A 200 15.30 -3.16 -9.80
CA ASP A 200 15.07 -4.25 -8.85
C ASP A 200 13.58 -4.54 -8.63
N GLU A 201 12.69 -3.56 -8.83
CA GLU A 201 11.24 -3.78 -8.78
C GLU A 201 10.78 -4.70 -9.93
N TYR A 202 11.28 -4.51 -11.15
CA TYR A 202 11.02 -5.43 -12.26
C TYR A 202 11.55 -6.84 -11.96
N ARG A 203 12.80 -6.95 -11.51
CA ARG A 203 13.43 -8.24 -11.18
C ARG A 203 12.66 -8.99 -10.10
N GLN A 204 12.26 -8.29 -9.05
CA GLN A 204 11.47 -8.85 -7.96
C GLN A 204 10.09 -9.29 -8.46
N ALA A 205 9.42 -8.48 -9.28
CA ALA A 205 8.12 -8.85 -9.83
C ALA A 205 8.16 -10.12 -10.69
N PHE A 206 9.16 -10.29 -11.57
CA PHE A 206 9.33 -11.53 -12.33
C PHE A 206 9.59 -12.75 -11.44
N LYS A 207 10.45 -12.58 -10.43
CA LYS A 207 10.78 -13.64 -9.47
C LYS A 207 9.54 -14.07 -8.69
N ILE A 208 8.76 -13.10 -8.19
CA ILE A 208 7.52 -13.35 -7.43
C ILE A 208 6.49 -14.07 -8.30
N ALA A 209 6.32 -13.67 -9.56
CA ALA A 209 5.44 -14.37 -10.49
C ALA A 209 5.90 -15.81 -10.79
N GLY A 210 7.12 -16.21 -10.41
CA GLY A 210 7.70 -17.51 -10.71
C GLY A 210 8.10 -17.64 -12.19
N LEU A 211 8.43 -16.51 -12.81
CA LEU A 211 9.01 -16.44 -14.15
C LEU A 211 10.53 -16.34 -14.02
N ARG A 212 11.26 -17.15 -14.80
CA ARG A 212 12.73 -17.23 -14.72
C ARG A 212 13.35 -16.26 -15.72
N MET A 213 14.18 -15.32 -15.23
CA MET A 213 14.98 -14.46 -16.08
C MET A 213 15.98 -15.29 -16.90
N GLU A 214 15.92 -15.18 -18.24
CA GLU A 214 16.87 -15.82 -19.16
C GLU A 214 17.91 -14.81 -19.66
N GLN A 215 17.46 -13.60 -19.99
CA GLN A 215 18.34 -12.53 -20.45
C GLN A 215 17.80 -11.18 -19.97
N GLU A 216 18.65 -10.40 -19.34
CA GLU A 216 18.48 -8.97 -19.15
C GLU A 216 19.40 -8.27 -20.15
N VAL A 217 18.86 -7.33 -20.92
CA VAL A 217 19.62 -6.51 -21.86
C VAL A 217 19.71 -5.11 -21.26
N ASN A 218 20.93 -4.64 -21.03
CA ASN A 218 21.21 -3.36 -20.44
C ASN A 218 21.07 -2.21 -21.46
N PRO A 219 21.02 -0.95 -21.01
CA PRO A 219 21.08 0.21 -21.90
C PRO A 219 22.36 0.21 -22.72
N LEU A 220 22.27 0.58 -24.00
CA LEU A 220 23.39 0.65 -24.95
C LEU A 220 24.13 -0.67 -25.24
N GLU A 221 23.85 -1.76 -24.51
CA GLU A 221 24.41 -3.09 -24.76
C GLU A 221 23.99 -3.63 -26.13
N SER A 222 22.73 -3.37 -26.49
CA SER A 222 22.14 -3.78 -27.75
C SER A 222 21.36 -2.64 -28.38
N VAL A 223 21.22 -2.69 -29.71
CA VAL A 223 20.37 -1.77 -30.48
C VAL A 223 18.92 -1.76 -29.97
N ILE A 224 18.47 -2.86 -29.32
CA ILE A 224 17.15 -2.96 -28.70
C ILE A 224 16.88 -1.79 -27.74
N ASN A 225 17.85 -1.45 -26.89
CA ASN A 225 17.70 -0.42 -25.85
C ASN A 225 18.35 0.92 -26.23
N THR A 226 18.73 1.12 -27.50
CA THR A 226 19.28 2.41 -27.94
C THR A 226 18.18 3.42 -28.22
N TYR A 227 18.42 4.68 -27.84
CA TYR A 227 17.67 5.81 -28.36
C TYR A 227 18.14 6.15 -29.76
N PRO A 228 17.29 6.78 -30.59
CA PRO A 228 17.68 7.13 -31.95
C PRO A 228 18.82 8.16 -32.06
N SER A 229 19.19 8.81 -30.94
CA SER A 229 20.31 9.74 -30.81
C SER A 229 21.59 9.11 -30.25
N ASP A 230 21.53 7.85 -29.80
CA ASP A 230 22.65 7.21 -29.12
C ASP A 230 23.77 6.82 -30.11
N PRO A 231 25.03 6.75 -29.62
CA PRO A 231 26.13 6.20 -30.40
C PRO A 231 25.92 4.70 -30.69
N ILE A 232 26.75 4.15 -31.57
CA ILE A 232 26.68 2.74 -32.01
C ILE A 232 26.65 1.80 -30.78
N PRO A 233 25.75 0.79 -30.75
CA PRO A 233 25.65 -0.18 -29.65
C PRO A 233 26.97 -0.87 -29.33
N GLY A 234 27.17 -1.27 -28.06
CA GLY A 234 28.37 -1.98 -27.59
C GLY A 234 29.31 -1.15 -26.71
N ALA A 235 28.88 0.02 -26.24
CA ALA A 235 29.56 0.73 -25.17
C ALA A 235 29.36 0.01 -23.83
N LEU A 236 30.38 0.01 -22.96
CA LEU A 236 30.24 -0.47 -21.58
C LEU A 236 29.20 0.38 -20.86
N TYR A 237 28.11 -0.26 -20.44
CA TYR A 237 27.10 0.37 -19.60
C TYR A 237 27.63 0.50 -18.17
N ASP A 238 27.65 1.73 -17.65
CA ASP A 238 27.95 2.02 -16.25
C ASP A 238 26.74 2.74 -15.62
N PRO A 239 26.01 2.06 -14.72
CA PRO A 239 24.87 2.65 -14.01
C PRO A 239 25.24 3.94 -13.28
N ALA A 240 26.48 4.08 -12.78
CA ALA A 240 26.92 5.26 -12.04
C ALA A 240 26.89 6.53 -12.89
N VAL A 241 27.17 6.41 -14.20
CA VAL A 241 27.09 7.53 -15.15
C VAL A 241 25.65 7.96 -15.36
N SER A 242 24.72 7.01 -15.39
CA SER A 242 23.30 7.30 -15.53
C SER A 242 22.76 7.94 -14.24
N MET A 243 23.06 7.36 -13.09
CA MET A 243 22.68 7.86 -11.75
C MET A 243 23.12 9.29 -11.48
N ALA A 244 24.29 9.69 -12.01
CA ALA A 244 24.83 11.04 -11.88
C ALA A 244 24.13 12.08 -12.79
N ASN A 245 23.23 11.64 -13.68
CA ASN A 245 22.49 12.51 -14.59
C ASN A 245 20.99 12.48 -14.27
N PRO A 246 20.46 13.52 -13.60
CA PRO A 246 19.03 13.64 -13.27
C PRO A 246 18.13 13.67 -14.51
N GLY A 247 18.69 14.09 -15.66
CA GLY A 247 18.00 14.23 -16.94
C GLY A 247 17.74 12.91 -17.67
N ARG A 248 18.34 11.81 -17.23
CA ARG A 248 18.39 10.55 -17.97
C ARG A 248 17.57 9.47 -17.27
N TYR A 249 16.82 8.72 -18.08
CA TYR A 249 16.24 7.42 -17.72
C TYR A 249 16.74 6.39 -18.71
N ASP A 250 16.81 5.14 -18.26
CA ASP A 250 17.44 4.06 -18.99
C ASP A 250 16.37 3.08 -19.52
N LEU A 251 16.70 2.41 -20.63
CA LEU A 251 15.84 1.40 -21.23
C LEU A 251 16.42 0.03 -20.99
N PHE A 252 15.62 -0.83 -20.38
CA PHE A 252 15.96 -2.23 -20.17
C PHE A 252 15.03 -3.12 -20.98
N SER A 253 15.53 -4.30 -21.34
CA SER A 253 14.70 -5.35 -21.93
C SER A 253 14.93 -6.65 -21.19
N PHE A 254 13.87 -7.42 -21.01
CA PHE A 254 13.83 -8.64 -20.22
C PHE A 254 13.25 -9.78 -21.06
N PHE A 255 13.98 -10.89 -21.15
CA PHE A 255 13.50 -12.14 -21.72
C PHE A 255 13.36 -13.13 -20.58
N VAL A 256 12.13 -13.55 -20.33
CA VAL A 256 11.76 -14.29 -19.12
C VAL A 256 10.98 -15.53 -19.53
N ARG A 257 11.31 -16.70 -18.98
CA ARG A 257 10.69 -17.97 -19.32
C ARG A 257 9.73 -18.44 -18.24
N LYS A 258 8.59 -19.02 -18.64
CA LYS A 258 7.77 -19.87 -17.76
C LYS A 258 8.45 -21.24 -17.62
N PRO A 259 8.97 -21.62 -16.44
CA PRO A 259 9.62 -22.92 -16.28
C PRO A 259 8.66 -24.07 -16.59
N ALA A 260 9.11 -25.12 -17.28
CA ALA A 260 8.38 -26.37 -17.36
C ALA A 260 8.13 -26.94 -15.95
N MET A 261 6.90 -27.42 -15.68
CA MET A 261 6.62 -28.16 -14.46
C MET A 261 7.55 -29.38 -14.39
N SER A 262 8.35 -29.50 -13.32
CA SER A 262 9.04 -30.75 -13.05
C SER A 262 8.00 -31.81 -12.65
N PRO A 263 8.08 -33.05 -13.19
CA PRO A 263 7.22 -34.12 -12.71
C PRO A 263 7.56 -34.37 -11.24
N VAL A 264 6.60 -34.09 -10.36
CA VAL A 264 6.69 -34.48 -8.95
C VAL A 264 6.73 -36.01 -8.93
N MET A 265 7.90 -36.58 -8.63
CA MET A 265 8.04 -38.02 -8.40
C MET A 265 7.15 -38.40 -7.21
N PRO A 266 6.19 -39.33 -7.35
CA PRO A 266 5.37 -39.76 -6.23
C PRO A 266 6.27 -40.44 -5.19
N VAL A 267 6.33 -39.86 -4.00
CA VAL A 267 6.96 -40.48 -2.83
C VAL A 267 6.05 -41.64 -2.40
N PRO A 268 6.56 -42.87 -2.20
CA PRO A 268 5.71 -43.98 -1.76
C PRO A 268 5.16 -43.70 -0.37
N TRP A 269 3.84 -43.74 -0.23
CA TRP A 269 3.16 -43.64 1.06
C TRP A 269 3.55 -44.83 1.96
N PRO A 270 3.85 -44.63 3.25
CA PRO A 270 3.83 -45.70 4.23
C PRO A 270 2.39 -46.22 4.37
N THR A 271 2.22 -47.53 4.22
CA THR A 271 0.95 -48.23 4.41
C THR A 271 0.36 -48.00 5.79
N GLU A 272 -0.90 -47.54 5.78
CA GLU A 272 -2.02 -47.76 6.70
C GLU A 272 -1.76 -48.16 8.16
N GLY A 273 -2.31 -47.34 9.05
CA GLY A 273 -2.76 -47.75 10.38
C GLY A 273 -3.83 -46.80 10.90
N GLY A 274 -5.11 -47.17 10.71
CA GLY A 274 -6.24 -46.59 11.45
C GLY A 274 -7.20 -45.75 10.61
N ALA A 275 -8.23 -46.39 10.07
CA ALA A 275 -9.38 -45.77 9.44
C ALA A 275 -10.19 -44.93 10.45
N VAL A 276 -10.63 -43.74 10.01
CA VAL A 276 -11.85 -43.09 10.50
C VAL A 276 -12.62 -42.67 9.25
N GLU A 277 -13.80 -43.27 9.06
CA GLU A 277 -14.72 -43.00 7.97
C GLU A 277 -15.30 -41.59 8.07
N SER A 278 -15.28 -40.83 6.97
CA SER A 278 -16.22 -39.74 6.71
C SER A 278 -16.76 -39.87 5.28
N ALA A 279 -18.05 -39.65 5.14
CA ALA A 279 -18.86 -39.99 3.97
C ALA A 279 -18.51 -39.16 2.70
N PRO A 280 -18.74 -39.71 1.48
CA PRO A 280 -18.39 -39.02 0.25
C PRO A 280 -19.41 -37.93 -0.10
N LEU A 281 -18.94 -36.69 -0.25
CA LEU A 281 -19.67 -35.63 -0.92
C LEU A 281 -19.76 -35.94 -2.42
N GLN A 282 -20.99 -35.99 -2.93
CA GLN A 282 -21.31 -36.31 -4.32
C GLN A 282 -20.77 -35.25 -5.30
N LYS A 283 -20.05 -35.69 -6.33
CA LYS A 283 -19.80 -34.90 -7.54
C LYS A 283 -21.12 -34.65 -8.26
N ALA A 284 -21.57 -33.39 -8.30
CA ALA A 284 -22.64 -32.99 -9.21
C ALA A 284 -22.10 -32.96 -10.65
N SER A 285 -22.80 -33.65 -11.54
CA SER A 285 -22.54 -33.73 -12.98
C SER A 285 -22.83 -32.39 -13.66
N ALA A 286 -21.87 -31.90 -14.45
CA ALA A 286 -22.08 -30.82 -15.39
C ALA A 286 -22.85 -31.36 -16.60
N ASP A 287 -24.11 -30.95 -16.75
CA ASP A 287 -24.74 -30.79 -18.07
C ASP A 287 -26.07 -30.01 -17.96
N SER A 288 -26.22 -29.03 -18.85
CA SER A 288 -27.40 -28.20 -19.18
C SER A 288 -27.79 -27.05 -18.24
N ALA A 289 -27.45 -25.81 -18.64
CA ALA A 289 -28.23 -24.61 -18.32
C ALA A 289 -28.09 -23.55 -19.45
N PRO A 290 -29.14 -22.74 -19.73
CA PRO A 290 -29.23 -21.87 -20.90
C PRO A 290 -28.55 -20.51 -20.69
N GLU A 291 -28.11 -19.90 -21.80
CA GLU A 291 -27.61 -18.52 -21.86
C GLU A 291 -28.66 -17.52 -21.32
N THR A 292 -28.22 -16.59 -20.46
CA THR A 292 -28.93 -15.44 -19.86
C THR A 292 -29.51 -15.55 -18.44
N ALA A 293 -28.77 -16.11 -17.49
CA ALA A 293 -28.98 -15.90 -16.04
C ALA A 293 -27.77 -15.16 -15.41
N PRO A 294 -27.96 -14.33 -14.36
CA PRO A 294 -26.83 -13.76 -13.61
C PRO A 294 -25.95 -14.91 -13.08
N LEU A 295 -24.62 -14.76 -13.21
CA LEU A 295 -23.64 -15.72 -12.71
C LEU A 295 -23.94 -16.01 -11.24
N ALA A 296 -24.44 -17.21 -10.94
CA ALA A 296 -24.59 -17.64 -9.55
C ALA A 296 -23.20 -17.66 -8.89
N ALA A 297 -23.07 -17.01 -7.72
CA ALA A 297 -21.83 -17.03 -6.95
C ALA A 297 -21.48 -18.49 -6.60
N CYS A 298 -20.49 -19.05 -7.28
CA CYS A 298 -19.96 -20.38 -7.01
C CYS A 298 -18.54 -20.20 -6.49
N GLN A 299 -18.26 -20.73 -5.30
CA GLN A 299 -16.94 -20.66 -4.68
C GLN A 299 -15.95 -21.56 -5.43
N ASP A 300 -14.82 -20.99 -5.82
CA ASP A 300 -13.74 -21.71 -6.51
C ASP A 300 -12.82 -22.41 -5.49
N LEU A 301 -13.29 -23.44 -4.79
CA LEU A 301 -12.52 -24.08 -3.70
C LEU A 301 -11.30 -24.90 -4.18
N ALA A 302 -11.34 -25.43 -5.40
CA ALA A 302 -10.29 -26.32 -5.90
C ALA A 302 -8.91 -25.63 -6.01
N VAL A 303 -8.88 -24.30 -6.11
CA VAL A 303 -7.64 -23.52 -6.25
C VAL A 303 -6.73 -23.66 -5.03
N TYR A 304 -7.27 -23.94 -3.83
CA TYR A 304 -6.48 -24.05 -2.60
C TYR A 304 -5.63 -25.33 -2.53
N TRP A 305 -5.77 -26.27 -3.47
CA TRP A 305 -4.92 -27.47 -3.58
C TRP A 305 -3.82 -27.36 -4.65
N THR A 306 -3.63 -26.19 -5.23
CA THR A 306 -2.66 -26.00 -6.33
C THR A 306 -1.33 -25.41 -5.84
N PRO A 307 -0.19 -25.83 -6.41
CA PRO A 307 1.11 -25.20 -6.16
C PRO A 307 1.13 -23.70 -6.48
N GLU A 308 0.38 -23.27 -7.50
CA GLU A 308 0.28 -21.88 -7.92
C GLU A 308 -0.34 -21.01 -6.82
N MET A 309 -1.41 -21.49 -6.19
CA MET A 309 -2.04 -20.81 -5.06
C MET A 309 -1.09 -20.75 -3.86
N ALA A 310 -0.38 -21.83 -3.56
CA ALA A 310 0.62 -21.83 -2.50
C ALA A 310 1.71 -20.76 -2.73
N ILE A 311 2.21 -20.59 -3.96
CA ILE A 311 3.20 -19.54 -4.30
C ILE A 311 2.61 -18.15 -4.16
N MET A 312 1.36 -17.93 -4.59
CA MET A 312 0.71 -16.62 -4.46
C MET A 312 0.58 -16.21 -2.98
N LEU A 313 0.19 -17.14 -2.11
CA LEU A 313 0.06 -16.91 -0.68
C LEU A 313 1.39 -16.63 0.02
N GLU A 314 2.55 -16.88 -0.62
CA GLU A 314 3.88 -16.51 -0.13
C GLU A 314 4.20 -15.02 -0.23
N VAL A 315 3.44 -14.27 -1.04
CA VAL A 315 3.70 -12.83 -1.27
C VAL A 315 2.47 -11.95 -1.11
N TRP A 316 1.28 -12.55 -0.97
CA TRP A 316 0.01 -11.82 -1.05
C TRP A 316 -0.12 -10.66 -0.04
N GLY A 317 0.38 -10.87 1.17
CA GLY A 317 0.39 -9.85 2.23
C GLY A 317 1.74 -9.17 2.44
N ASP A 318 2.71 -9.36 1.53
CA ASP A 318 4.08 -8.88 1.70
C ASP A 318 4.14 -7.35 1.67
N ASP A 319 4.97 -6.78 2.53
CA ASP A 319 5.14 -5.34 2.76
C ASP A 319 3.87 -4.53 3.11
N ASN A 320 2.69 -5.16 3.26
CA ASN A 320 1.42 -4.50 3.60
C ASN A 320 0.70 -5.18 4.79
N VAL A 321 -0.26 -6.05 4.54
CA VAL A 321 -1.17 -6.69 5.49
C VAL A 321 -0.42 -7.52 6.52
N TRP A 322 0.71 -8.13 6.15
CA TRP A 322 1.53 -8.87 7.11
C TRP A 322 2.27 -7.95 8.08
N ASN A 323 2.62 -6.74 7.67
CA ASN A 323 3.09 -5.74 8.63
C ASN A 323 1.94 -5.33 9.55
N GLU A 324 0.77 -5.06 8.98
CA GLU A 324 -0.42 -4.65 9.73
C GLU A 324 -0.86 -5.67 10.79
N ILE A 325 -0.95 -6.95 10.45
CA ILE A 325 -1.36 -7.97 11.44
C ILE A 325 -0.34 -8.11 12.59
N GLN A 326 0.97 -7.91 12.33
CA GLN A 326 1.96 -7.87 13.41
C GLN A 326 1.65 -6.73 14.39
N PHE A 327 1.25 -5.57 13.87
CA PHE A 327 0.86 -4.44 14.70
C PHE A 327 -0.46 -4.68 15.43
N LEU A 328 -1.48 -5.25 14.77
CA LEU A 328 -2.76 -5.65 15.38
C LEU A 328 -2.58 -6.67 16.51
N LEU A 329 -1.54 -7.50 16.44
CA LEU A 329 -1.29 -8.53 17.45
C LEU A 329 -0.18 -8.16 18.44
N ALA A 330 0.54 -7.04 18.25
CA ALA A 330 1.69 -6.66 19.07
C ALA A 330 1.38 -6.49 20.56
N GLY A 331 0.14 -6.11 20.89
CA GLY A 331 -0.38 -5.97 22.26
C GLY A 331 -1.32 -7.08 22.70
N CYS A 332 -1.50 -8.11 21.87
CA CYS A 332 -2.33 -9.26 22.21
C CYS A 332 -1.54 -10.28 23.03
N GLU A 333 -2.22 -11.19 23.72
CA GLU A 333 -1.57 -12.27 24.46
C GLU A 333 -2.30 -13.60 24.28
N GLY A 334 -1.62 -14.71 24.56
CA GLY A 334 -2.23 -16.03 24.63
C GLY A 334 -2.50 -16.67 23.26
N ARG A 335 -3.56 -17.49 23.19
CA ARG A 335 -3.86 -18.30 22.01
C ARG A 335 -4.56 -17.48 20.95
N ILE A 336 -4.00 -17.45 19.75
CA ILE A 336 -4.53 -16.74 18.59
C ILE A 336 -4.77 -17.74 17.47
N LEU A 337 -5.89 -17.60 16.74
CA LEU A 337 -6.16 -18.39 15.55
C LEU A 337 -6.01 -17.55 14.28
N ASP A 338 -5.16 -18.00 13.37
CA ASP A 338 -5.12 -17.59 11.97
C ASP A 338 -6.11 -18.46 11.17
N ILE A 339 -7.20 -17.86 10.69
CA ILE A 339 -8.28 -18.53 9.97
C ILE A 339 -8.04 -18.38 8.46
N ALA A 340 -7.99 -19.51 7.75
CA ALA A 340 -7.49 -19.62 6.37
C ALA A 340 -6.00 -19.24 6.27
N CYS A 341 -5.18 -19.92 7.07
CA CYS A 341 -3.77 -19.57 7.28
C CYS A 341 -2.85 -19.85 6.06
N GLY A 342 -3.36 -20.50 5.02
CA GLY A 342 -2.61 -20.81 3.81
C GLY A 342 -1.34 -21.62 4.10
N THR A 343 -0.22 -21.21 3.50
CA THR A 343 1.10 -21.84 3.70
C THR A 343 1.73 -21.50 5.06
N GLY A 344 1.02 -20.80 5.94
CA GLY A 344 1.46 -20.42 7.28
C GLY A 344 2.54 -19.33 7.29
N ASN A 345 2.69 -18.54 6.23
CA ASN A 345 3.71 -17.49 6.18
C ASN A 345 3.49 -16.43 7.27
N ALA A 346 2.25 -15.97 7.45
CA ALA A 346 1.88 -15.04 8.52
C ALA A 346 2.17 -15.63 9.92
N ILE A 347 1.82 -16.90 10.15
CA ILE A 347 2.12 -17.60 11.41
C ILE A 347 3.63 -17.67 11.67
N ALA A 348 4.44 -18.02 10.67
CA ALA A 348 5.89 -18.11 10.83
C ALA A 348 6.51 -16.74 11.14
N MET A 349 6.01 -15.69 10.51
CA MET A 349 6.38 -14.31 10.83
C MET A 349 5.99 -13.96 12.27
N LEU A 350 4.75 -14.21 12.69
CA LEU A 350 4.23 -13.91 14.03
C LEU A 350 4.85 -14.77 15.14
N SER A 351 5.42 -15.93 14.80
CA SER A 351 6.12 -16.81 15.77
C SER A 351 7.33 -16.14 16.44
N ARG A 352 7.76 -14.96 15.96
CA ARG A 352 8.73 -14.08 16.64
C ARG A 352 8.21 -13.51 17.96
N PHE A 353 6.89 -13.34 18.10
CA PHE A 353 6.24 -12.88 19.31
C PHE A 353 6.09 -14.03 20.30
N ARG A 354 7.09 -14.22 21.16
CA ARG A 354 7.17 -15.37 22.09
C ARG A 354 6.04 -15.44 23.13
N HIS A 355 5.29 -14.36 23.30
CA HIS A 355 4.13 -14.28 24.19
C HIS A 355 2.81 -14.72 23.51
N LEU A 356 2.84 -14.96 22.19
CA LEU A 356 1.71 -15.44 21.41
C LEU A 356 1.86 -16.93 21.12
N GLU A 357 0.76 -17.67 21.27
CA GLU A 357 0.64 -19.03 20.76
C GLU A 357 -0.28 -19.00 19.55
N ILE A 358 0.31 -18.95 18.35
CA ILE A 358 -0.43 -18.86 17.09
C ILE A 358 -0.82 -20.26 16.61
N HIS A 359 -2.11 -20.49 16.45
CA HIS A 359 -2.72 -21.65 15.82
C HIS A 359 -3.13 -21.26 14.40
N GLY A 360 -3.17 -22.23 13.49
CA GLY A 360 -3.63 -22.01 12.12
C GLY A 360 -4.68 -23.03 11.73
N CYS A 361 -5.67 -22.60 10.96
CA CYS A 361 -6.50 -23.53 10.22
C CYS A 361 -6.72 -23.13 8.78
N ASP A 362 -6.88 -24.14 7.92
CA ASP A 362 -7.17 -23.95 6.50
C ASP A 362 -8.03 -25.13 6.00
N ILE A 363 -8.83 -24.92 4.96
CA ILE A 363 -9.63 -26.00 4.36
C ILE A 363 -8.74 -26.99 3.59
N SER A 364 -7.55 -26.53 3.15
CA SER A 364 -6.63 -27.30 2.33
C SER A 364 -5.58 -28.03 3.17
N ASP A 365 -5.63 -29.36 3.13
CA ASP A 365 -4.57 -30.21 3.69
C ASP A 365 -3.24 -30.03 2.96
N PHE A 366 -3.26 -29.65 1.68
CA PHE A 366 -2.07 -29.30 0.91
C PHE A 366 -1.38 -28.05 1.46
N LEU A 367 -2.13 -26.98 1.76
CA LEU A 367 -1.57 -25.74 2.32
C LEU A 367 -1.09 -25.93 3.76
N ILE A 368 -1.82 -26.69 4.58
CA ILE A 368 -1.36 -27.11 5.91
C ILE A 368 -0.09 -27.96 5.80
N GLY A 369 0.02 -28.82 4.79
CA GLY A 369 1.25 -29.55 4.48
C GLY A 369 2.44 -28.60 4.25
N LYS A 370 2.24 -27.52 3.48
CA LYS A 370 3.27 -26.49 3.24
C LYS A 370 3.65 -25.72 4.52
N ALA A 371 2.66 -25.40 5.36
CA ALA A 371 2.89 -24.80 6.66
C ALA A 371 3.78 -25.68 7.57
N ILE A 372 3.57 -27.00 7.54
CA ILE A 372 4.41 -27.96 8.27
C ILE A 372 5.81 -28.06 7.65
N GLU A 373 5.93 -28.13 6.33
CA GLU A 373 7.22 -28.15 5.61
C GLU A 373 8.08 -26.92 5.92
N ARG A 374 7.44 -25.76 6.12
CA ARG A 374 8.06 -24.51 6.58
C ARG A 374 8.61 -24.57 8.02
N GLY A 375 8.22 -25.59 8.79
CA GLY A 375 8.69 -25.81 10.15
C GLY A 375 7.72 -25.36 11.24
N LEU A 376 6.45 -25.08 10.90
CA LEU A 376 5.42 -24.81 11.90
C LEU A 376 5.01 -26.10 12.63
N ARG A 377 4.63 -25.97 13.91
CA ARG A 377 4.28 -27.15 14.69
C ARG A 377 2.95 -27.72 14.24
N LYS A 378 2.95 -28.99 13.83
CA LYS A 378 1.76 -29.71 13.37
C LYS A 378 0.62 -29.73 14.39
N ASP A 379 0.90 -29.74 15.69
CA ASP A 379 -0.12 -29.75 16.76
C ASP A 379 -0.87 -28.41 16.91
N LEU A 380 -0.35 -27.33 16.32
CA LEU A 380 -0.98 -26.01 16.29
C LEU A 380 -1.75 -25.75 14.98
N LEU A 381 -1.72 -26.70 14.05
CA LEU A 381 -2.32 -26.57 12.72
C LEU A 381 -3.48 -27.54 12.55
N ARG A 382 -4.56 -27.10 11.89
CA ARG A 382 -5.75 -27.92 11.64
C ARG A 382 -6.26 -27.75 10.21
N VAL A 383 -6.62 -28.87 9.58
CA VAL A 383 -7.43 -28.85 8.36
C VAL A 383 -8.90 -28.78 8.77
N CYS A 384 -9.60 -27.69 8.45
CA CYS A 384 -11.04 -27.56 8.70
C CYS A 384 -11.69 -26.49 7.81
N ASP A 385 -13.02 -26.58 7.67
CA ASP A 385 -13.84 -25.51 7.10
C ASP A 385 -13.95 -24.35 8.10
N ALA A 386 -13.74 -23.11 7.64
CA ALA A 386 -13.82 -21.93 8.49
C ALA A 386 -15.25 -21.58 8.93
N THR A 387 -16.28 -22.10 8.26
CA THR A 387 -17.69 -22.00 8.69
C THR A 387 -18.03 -22.98 9.82
N ALA A 388 -17.19 -24.01 10.04
CA ALA A 388 -17.38 -25.05 11.04
C ALA A 388 -16.03 -25.65 11.48
N THR A 389 -15.26 -24.90 12.26
CA THR A 389 -13.86 -25.23 12.60
C THR A 389 -13.70 -26.44 13.54
N GLY A 390 -14.77 -26.80 14.26
CA GLY A 390 -14.75 -27.84 15.28
C GLY A 390 -13.89 -27.51 16.50
N TYR A 391 -13.49 -26.24 16.68
CA TYR A 391 -12.88 -25.78 17.93
C TYR A 391 -13.95 -25.60 19.01
N ALA A 392 -13.54 -25.72 20.27
CA ALA A 392 -14.43 -25.46 21.41
C ALA A 392 -14.75 -23.96 21.51
N ASP A 393 -15.90 -23.64 22.10
CA ASP A 393 -16.30 -22.25 22.34
C ASP A 393 -15.19 -21.49 23.08
N GLN A 394 -14.89 -20.28 22.62
CA GLN A 394 -13.91 -19.36 23.23
C GLN A 394 -12.52 -19.98 23.45
N SER A 395 -12.12 -20.95 22.64
CA SER A 395 -10.80 -21.61 22.76
C SER A 395 -9.63 -20.71 22.40
N PHE A 396 -9.89 -19.61 21.68
CA PHE A 396 -8.91 -18.60 21.30
C PHE A 396 -9.20 -17.27 21.97
N ARG A 397 -8.15 -16.58 22.43
CA ARG A 397 -8.30 -15.23 22.97
C ARG A 397 -8.63 -14.26 21.85
N HIS A 398 -7.90 -14.37 20.75
CA HIS A 398 -8.08 -13.58 19.53
C HIS A 398 -8.11 -14.47 18.29
N ALA A 399 -8.68 -13.98 17.20
CA ALA A 399 -8.58 -14.62 15.90
C ALA A 399 -8.34 -13.58 14.80
N TYR A 400 -7.77 -13.97 13.68
CA TYR A 400 -7.71 -13.11 12.51
C TYR A 400 -7.88 -13.88 11.22
N SER A 401 -8.27 -13.18 10.17
CA SER A 401 -8.27 -13.70 8.80
C SER A 401 -7.83 -12.60 7.84
N ILE A 402 -7.13 -12.98 6.78
CA ILE A 402 -6.53 -12.07 5.82
C ILE A 402 -6.89 -12.53 4.42
N GLY A 403 -7.64 -11.72 3.66
CA GLY A 403 -7.88 -11.99 2.24
C GLY A 403 -8.58 -13.32 1.96
N SER A 404 -9.49 -13.71 2.84
CA SER A 404 -10.16 -15.01 2.78
C SER A 404 -11.68 -14.91 2.77
N LEU A 405 -12.25 -13.90 3.44
CA LEU A 405 -13.68 -13.79 3.68
C LEU A 405 -14.46 -13.39 2.42
N GLU A 406 -13.84 -12.60 1.55
CA GLU A 406 -14.40 -12.14 0.27
C GLU A 406 -14.72 -13.29 -0.69
N HIS A 407 -14.10 -14.45 -0.50
CA HIS A 407 -14.30 -15.65 -1.31
C HIS A 407 -15.45 -16.53 -0.80
N PHE A 408 -16.13 -16.14 0.28
CA PHE A 408 -17.28 -16.87 0.81
C PHE A 408 -18.56 -16.57 0.02
N THR A 409 -19.48 -17.54 -0.05
CA THR A 409 -20.87 -17.20 -0.42
C THR A 409 -21.44 -16.20 0.57
N GLU A 410 -22.49 -15.47 0.20
CA GLU A 410 -23.06 -14.47 1.11
C GLU A 410 -23.52 -15.07 2.44
N ASP A 411 -24.17 -16.25 2.40
CA ASP A 411 -24.51 -17.02 3.60
C ASP A 411 -23.25 -17.53 4.33
N GLY A 412 -22.26 -18.01 3.57
CA GLY A 412 -20.99 -18.50 4.10
C GLY A 412 -20.18 -17.42 4.83
N ILE A 413 -20.29 -16.15 4.43
CA ILE A 413 -19.70 -15.02 5.16
C ILE A 413 -20.33 -14.93 6.56
N VAL A 414 -21.65 -15.02 6.67
CA VAL A 414 -22.35 -14.94 7.97
C VAL A 414 -22.04 -16.16 8.83
N GLU A 415 -21.96 -17.35 8.24
CA GLU A 415 -21.56 -18.58 8.94
C GLU A 415 -20.12 -18.51 9.45
N PHE A 416 -19.18 -18.07 8.62
CA PHE A 416 -17.79 -17.80 9.00
C PHE A 416 -17.70 -16.84 10.19
N LEU A 417 -18.43 -15.71 10.12
CA LEU A 417 -18.41 -14.70 11.16
C LEU A 417 -19.00 -15.25 12.46
N THR A 418 -20.09 -16.02 12.37
CA THR A 418 -20.75 -16.67 13.51
C THR A 418 -19.82 -17.68 14.18
N GLU A 419 -19.15 -18.51 13.39
CA GLU A 419 -18.19 -19.48 13.90
C GLU A 419 -16.97 -18.80 14.52
N THR A 420 -16.43 -17.76 13.88
CA THR A 420 -15.35 -16.94 14.42
C THR A 420 -15.73 -16.32 15.77
N ASN A 421 -16.94 -15.76 15.87
CA ASN A 421 -17.47 -15.21 17.11
C ASN A 421 -17.54 -16.29 18.22
N ARG A 422 -18.05 -17.49 17.90
CA ARG A 422 -18.17 -18.61 18.85
C ARG A 422 -16.83 -19.04 19.43
N ILE A 423 -15.79 -19.17 18.59
CA ILE A 423 -14.48 -19.70 19.00
C ILE A 423 -13.55 -18.64 19.62
N THR A 424 -13.91 -17.35 19.52
CA THR A 424 -13.07 -16.22 19.94
C THR A 424 -13.60 -15.55 21.21
N ARG A 425 -12.73 -15.34 22.20
CA ARG A 425 -13.13 -14.77 23.50
C ARG A 425 -13.19 -13.25 23.52
N HIS A 426 -12.20 -12.56 22.97
CA HIS A 426 -12.07 -11.10 23.10
C HIS A 426 -12.34 -10.36 21.80
N SER A 427 -11.46 -10.55 20.80
CA SER A 427 -11.54 -9.80 19.56
C SER A 427 -11.09 -10.61 18.36
N SER A 428 -11.65 -10.29 17.19
CA SER A 428 -11.17 -10.81 15.92
C SER A 428 -10.86 -9.69 14.92
N PHE A 429 -9.93 -9.95 14.01
CA PHE A 429 -9.42 -8.97 13.05
C PHE A 429 -9.52 -9.53 11.63
N HIS A 430 -10.28 -8.89 10.76
CA HIS A 430 -10.55 -9.42 9.43
C HIS A 430 -10.17 -8.41 8.35
N MET A 431 -9.14 -8.71 7.57
CA MET A 431 -8.78 -7.88 6.43
C MET A 431 -9.53 -8.37 5.20
N VAL A 432 -10.31 -7.47 4.59
CA VAL A 432 -11.16 -7.75 3.44
C VAL A 432 -10.96 -6.67 2.36
N PRO A 433 -10.77 -7.06 1.08
CA PRO A 433 -10.91 -6.16 -0.05
C PRO A 433 -12.32 -5.59 -0.15
N VAL A 434 -12.46 -4.26 -0.18
CA VAL A 434 -13.73 -3.57 -0.39
C VAL A 434 -13.69 -2.73 -1.66
N SER A 435 -14.85 -2.45 -2.26
CA SER A 435 -14.95 -1.66 -3.49
C SER A 435 -14.29 -0.30 -3.34
N ARG A 436 -13.33 -0.01 -4.21
CA ARG A 436 -12.70 1.30 -4.35
C ARG A 436 -13.71 2.37 -4.80
N SER A 437 -14.75 1.98 -5.53
CA SER A 437 -15.81 2.90 -5.96
C SER A 437 -16.80 3.23 -4.83
N GLY A 438 -16.73 2.52 -3.71
CA GLY A 438 -17.63 2.65 -2.57
C GLY A 438 -19.03 2.12 -2.84
N ARG A 439 -19.24 1.35 -3.92
CA ARG A 439 -20.52 0.75 -4.30
C ARG A 439 -20.53 -0.75 -4.07
N ASP A 440 -21.72 -1.33 -4.07
CA ASP A 440 -21.90 -2.78 -4.02
C ASP A 440 -21.82 -3.34 -5.43
N GLU A 441 -20.63 -3.81 -5.83
CA GLU A 441 -20.38 -4.31 -7.19
C GLU A 441 -20.72 -5.80 -7.34
N GLY A 442 -21.03 -6.46 -6.23
CA GLY A 442 -21.40 -7.86 -6.18
C GLY A 442 -20.21 -8.81 -6.32
N TRP A 443 -20.49 -10.01 -6.81
CA TRP A 443 -19.49 -11.03 -7.08
C TRP A 443 -18.72 -10.66 -8.35
N VAL A 444 -17.42 -10.41 -8.22
CA VAL A 444 -16.49 -10.15 -9.32
C VAL A 444 -15.56 -11.33 -9.49
N ARG A 445 -15.07 -11.53 -10.71
CA ARG A 445 -14.15 -12.64 -11.02
C ARG A 445 -12.91 -12.09 -11.68
N SER A 446 -11.78 -12.19 -10.98
CA SER A 446 -10.45 -11.95 -11.54
C SER A 446 -9.77 -13.30 -11.84
N SER A 447 -8.86 -13.75 -10.99
CA SER A 447 -8.30 -15.11 -10.95
C SER A 447 -9.13 -16.06 -10.08
N GLN A 448 -9.76 -15.53 -9.04
CA GLN A 448 -10.71 -16.21 -8.14
C GLN A 448 -11.96 -15.33 -8.00
N GLY A 449 -13.14 -15.93 -7.81
CA GLY A 449 -14.35 -15.19 -7.49
C GLY A 449 -14.32 -14.60 -6.08
N TYR A 450 -14.72 -13.34 -5.93
CA TYR A 450 -14.85 -12.68 -4.62
C TYR A 450 -15.90 -11.55 -4.64
N PHE A 451 -16.39 -11.15 -3.47
CA PHE A 451 -17.28 -10.00 -3.31
C PHE A 451 -16.50 -8.69 -3.25
N ASN A 452 -16.69 -7.81 -4.24
CA ASN A 452 -16.15 -6.44 -4.23
C ASN A 452 -17.22 -5.41 -3.86
N ASN A 453 -17.76 -5.51 -2.63
CA ASN A 453 -18.81 -4.63 -2.15
C ASN A 453 -18.30 -3.47 -1.30
N SER A 454 -19.17 -2.48 -1.04
CA SER A 454 -18.81 -1.30 -0.28
C SER A 454 -18.44 -1.63 1.17
N THR A 455 -17.70 -0.73 1.83
CA THR A 455 -17.42 -0.85 3.27
C THR A 455 -18.72 -0.94 4.09
N ALA A 456 -19.79 -0.25 3.67
CA ALA A 456 -21.08 -0.28 4.36
C ALA A 456 -21.74 -1.67 4.30
N TRP A 457 -21.69 -2.34 3.16
CA TRP A 457 -22.19 -3.70 2.97
C TRP A 457 -21.46 -4.72 3.86
N TRP A 458 -20.13 -4.60 3.94
CA TRP A 458 -19.34 -5.43 4.84
C TRP A 458 -19.64 -5.12 6.31
N GLN A 459 -19.67 -3.84 6.69
CA GLN A 459 -19.99 -3.40 8.05
C GLN A 459 -21.33 -3.95 8.54
N GLU A 460 -22.37 -4.00 7.69
CA GLU A 460 -23.68 -4.58 8.03
C GLU A 460 -23.57 -6.06 8.43
N ARG A 461 -22.84 -6.87 7.66
CA ARG A 461 -22.65 -8.31 7.93
C ARG A 461 -21.87 -8.56 9.21
N PHE A 462 -20.77 -7.85 9.41
CA PHE A 462 -20.03 -7.93 10.67
C PHE A 462 -20.91 -7.53 11.86
N SER A 463 -21.69 -6.45 11.73
CA SER A 463 -22.56 -5.95 12.80
C SER A 463 -23.78 -6.85 13.07
N SER A 464 -24.10 -7.78 12.18
CA SER A 464 -25.15 -8.78 12.40
C SER A 464 -24.74 -9.89 13.38
N VAL A 465 -23.44 -10.08 13.58
CA VAL A 465 -22.87 -11.15 14.43
C VAL A 465 -22.16 -10.57 15.66
N PHE A 466 -21.38 -9.51 15.49
CA PHE A 466 -20.50 -8.97 16.53
C PHE A 466 -21.14 -7.78 17.26
N THR A 467 -20.78 -7.63 18.55
CA THR A 467 -21.38 -6.57 19.40
C THR A 467 -20.83 -5.18 19.08
N ALA A 468 -19.54 -5.10 18.74
CA ALA A 468 -18.92 -3.88 18.24
C ALA A 468 -17.96 -4.21 17.09
N VAL A 469 -18.03 -3.39 16.04
CA VAL A 469 -17.26 -3.55 14.79
C VAL A 469 -16.73 -2.19 14.37
N HIS A 470 -15.41 -2.09 14.25
CA HIS A 470 -14.72 -0.91 13.76
C HIS A 470 -14.01 -1.24 12.45
N SER A 471 -14.01 -0.31 11.49
CA SER A 471 -13.21 -0.46 10.26
C SER A 471 -11.97 0.44 10.30
N LEU A 472 -10.84 -0.10 9.86
CA LEU A 472 -9.57 0.62 9.66
C LEU A 472 -9.15 0.46 8.20
N ASP A 473 -8.46 1.46 7.66
CA ASP A 473 -7.82 1.35 6.34
C ASP A 473 -6.62 0.42 6.39
N SER A 474 -6.48 -0.42 5.38
CA SER A 474 -5.26 -1.19 5.10
C SER A 474 -4.48 -0.50 3.98
N ALA A 475 -3.16 -0.63 4.03
CA ALA A 475 -2.23 -0.29 2.95
C ALA A 475 -2.37 -1.23 1.75
N TRP A 476 -3.08 -2.35 1.89
CA TRP A 476 -3.42 -3.21 0.77
C TRP A 476 -4.41 -2.52 -0.17
N SER A 477 -4.14 -2.55 -1.47
CA SER A 477 -5.05 -2.03 -2.48
C SER A 477 -4.72 -2.60 -3.86
N ASP A 478 -5.71 -2.66 -4.75
CA ASP A 478 -5.53 -2.98 -6.17
C ASP A 478 -6.35 -2.03 -7.05
N SER A 479 -6.38 -2.25 -8.37
CA SER A 479 -7.10 -1.39 -9.31
C SER A 479 -8.58 -1.11 -9.00
N ILE A 480 -9.31 -2.03 -8.35
CA ILE A 480 -10.77 -1.94 -8.11
C ILE A 480 -11.17 -2.08 -6.64
N SER A 481 -10.23 -2.46 -5.78
CA SER A 481 -10.44 -2.70 -4.36
C SER A 481 -9.43 -1.92 -3.51
N THR A 482 -9.87 -1.57 -2.31
CA THR A 482 -9.03 -1.06 -1.22
C THR A 482 -9.19 -1.97 -0.02
N GLY A 483 -8.13 -2.22 0.74
CA GLY A 483 -8.19 -3.10 1.90
C GLY A 483 -8.83 -2.40 3.10
N LYS A 484 -9.67 -3.14 3.83
CA LYS A 484 -10.22 -2.70 5.12
C LYS A 484 -10.02 -3.79 6.16
N TRP A 485 -9.54 -3.39 7.33
CA TRP A 485 -9.60 -4.23 8.52
C TRP A 485 -10.92 -4.01 9.25
N PHE A 486 -11.65 -5.07 9.54
CA PHE A 486 -12.77 -5.08 10.47
C PHE A 486 -12.30 -5.64 11.82
N VAL A 487 -12.29 -4.79 12.83
CA VAL A 487 -11.93 -5.11 14.22
C VAL A 487 -13.20 -5.36 15.00
N CYS A 488 -13.40 -6.59 15.44
CA CYS A 488 -14.66 -7.07 16.02
C CYS A 488 -14.45 -7.48 17.49
N THR A 489 -15.44 -7.22 18.35
CA THR A 489 -15.39 -7.62 19.76
C THR A 489 -16.69 -8.25 20.26
N ASN A 490 -16.56 -9.17 21.22
CA ASN A 490 -17.63 -10.04 21.71
C ASN A 490 -18.17 -9.65 23.11
N THR A 491 -17.69 -8.54 23.68
CA THR A 491 -18.09 -8.09 25.03
C THR A 491 -18.96 -6.83 24.93
N PRO A 492 -20.18 -6.81 25.51
CA PRO A 492 -20.96 -5.58 25.64
C PRO A 492 -20.23 -4.57 26.54
N VAL A 493 -20.15 -3.31 26.12
CA VAL A 493 -19.76 -2.20 26.99
C VAL A 493 -20.87 -2.03 28.06
N PRO A 494 -20.58 -2.00 29.37
CA PRO A 494 -21.61 -1.87 30.40
C PRO A 494 -22.44 -0.58 30.25
N ALA A 495 -23.76 -0.72 30.29
CA ALA A 495 -24.70 0.40 30.22
C ALA A 495 -24.88 1.10 31.58
N HIS A 496 -23.92 1.93 32.01
CA HIS A 496 -24.09 2.92 33.09
C HIS A 496 -23.21 4.13 32.72
N THR A 497 -23.66 5.35 32.46
CA THR A 497 -24.63 6.21 33.15
C THR A 497 -25.23 7.25 32.18
N HIS A 498 -26.50 7.11 31.78
CA HIS A 498 -27.18 8.13 30.95
C HIS A 498 -28.35 8.84 31.66
N ASP A 499 -28.65 8.52 32.92
CA ASP A 499 -29.90 8.96 33.60
C ASP A 499 -29.72 9.89 34.81
N ALA A 500 -28.62 10.64 34.93
CA ALA A 500 -28.44 11.52 36.10
C ALA A 500 -27.93 12.93 35.78
N VAL A 501 -28.51 13.64 34.78
CA VAL A 501 -28.38 15.12 34.70
C VAL A 501 -29.65 15.84 34.19
N LEU A 502 -30.68 15.16 33.68
CA LEU A 502 -31.93 15.82 33.25
C LEU A 502 -32.95 15.96 34.39
N ALA A 503 -32.58 16.73 35.41
CA ALA A 503 -33.53 17.30 36.35
C ALA A 503 -33.07 18.68 36.81
N HIS A 504 -32.93 19.64 35.89
CA HIS A 504 -33.32 21.03 36.18
C HIS A 504 -33.45 21.85 34.89
N THR A 505 -34.53 22.63 34.87
CA THR A 505 -34.91 23.68 33.90
C THR A 505 -35.50 23.21 32.57
N GLY A 506 -36.84 23.14 32.56
CA GLY A 506 -37.60 23.36 31.34
C GLY A 506 -37.85 24.85 31.11
N ALA A 507 -37.87 25.28 29.85
CA ALA A 507 -38.96 26.06 29.23
C ALA A 507 -38.60 26.52 27.81
N CYS A 508 -39.56 26.29 26.89
CA CYS A 508 -39.87 27.07 25.68
C CYS A 508 -38.86 27.15 24.52
N CYS A 509 -39.06 26.30 23.49
CA CYS A 509 -39.72 26.64 22.20
C CYS A 509 -39.23 25.74 21.04
N ARG A 510 -40.17 25.18 20.27
CA ARG A 510 -40.03 24.43 18.99
C ARG A 510 -40.78 25.21 17.89
N PRO A 511 -40.76 24.86 16.58
CA PRO A 511 -39.80 24.09 15.75
C PRO A 511 -39.53 24.66 14.31
N ALA A 512 -38.64 23.98 13.55
CA ALA A 512 -38.56 23.77 12.07
C ALA A 512 -37.15 24.07 11.50
N GLY A 513 -36.46 23.21 10.75
CA GLY A 513 -36.71 21.88 10.21
C GLY A 513 -35.39 21.22 9.74
N ASP A 514 -35.40 19.89 9.73
CA ASP A 514 -34.29 18.95 9.53
C ASP A 514 -33.49 19.06 8.22
N GLN A 515 -32.17 18.89 8.30
CA GLN A 515 -31.41 17.73 7.79
C GLN A 515 -29.90 18.00 7.90
N LEU A 516 -29.16 17.10 8.56
CA LEU A 516 -27.68 16.91 8.63
C LEU A 516 -27.17 16.79 10.08
N ARG A 517 -27.43 15.64 10.72
CA ARG A 517 -26.62 15.13 11.84
C ARG A 517 -26.68 13.60 11.87
N LYS A 518 -25.71 12.93 11.26
CA LYS A 518 -25.25 11.60 11.68
C LYS A 518 -23.75 11.50 11.42
N ASN A 519 -23.03 10.97 12.41
CA ASN A 519 -21.62 10.59 12.46
C ASN A 519 -20.64 11.63 13.05
N THR A 520 -20.55 11.60 14.38
CA THR A 520 -19.28 11.82 15.13
C THR A 520 -19.50 11.34 16.56
N MET A 521 -19.06 10.11 16.86
CA MET A 521 -18.90 9.59 18.22
C MET A 521 -17.74 8.58 18.18
N LEU A 522 -16.51 9.10 18.26
CA LEU A 522 -15.33 8.32 18.66
C LEU A 522 -15.40 8.18 20.19
N GLY A 523 -16.06 7.11 20.65
CA GLY A 523 -16.13 6.74 22.06
C GLY A 523 -14.89 5.95 22.48
N SER A 524 -14.30 6.37 23.59
CA SER A 524 -13.21 5.73 24.31
C SER A 524 -13.52 4.27 24.70
N VAL A 525 -12.51 3.39 24.64
CA VAL A 525 -12.59 2.00 25.15
C VAL A 525 -11.82 1.91 26.46
N MET A 526 -12.48 1.37 27.49
CA MET A 526 -11.98 1.27 28.86
C MET A 526 -10.85 0.25 29.06
N THR A 527 -9.98 0.64 29.99
CA THR A 527 -8.84 -0.08 30.59
C THR A 527 -9.25 -1.28 31.45
N VAL A 528 -8.52 -2.41 31.35
CA VAL A 528 -8.43 -3.45 32.37
C VAL A 528 -6.95 -3.70 32.69
N GLU A 529 -6.68 -3.94 33.97
CA GLU A 529 -5.39 -3.95 34.66
C GLU A 529 -4.28 -4.83 34.02
N GLY A 530 -3.06 -4.28 33.99
CA GLY A 530 -1.81 -5.03 33.86
C GLY A 530 -1.24 -5.13 32.45
N GLU A 531 -0.16 -4.37 32.21
CA GLU A 531 0.90 -4.49 31.18
C GLU A 531 0.52 -4.75 29.70
N HIS A 532 1.17 -3.98 28.81
CA HIS A 532 1.12 -3.95 27.34
C HIS A 532 0.00 -3.11 26.68
N TYR A 533 0.44 -2.16 25.84
CA TYR A 533 -0.41 -1.26 25.05
C TYR A 533 -1.18 -2.05 23.98
N GLY A 534 -2.46 -1.77 23.79
CA GLY A 534 -3.27 -2.32 22.68
C GLY A 534 -2.78 -1.82 21.31
N PRO A 535 -3.14 -2.54 20.23
CA PRO A 535 -2.49 -2.42 18.94
C PRO A 535 -3.00 -1.21 18.14
N VAL A 536 -2.23 -0.13 18.15
CA VAL A 536 -2.39 0.95 17.18
C VAL A 536 -1.27 0.78 16.15
N ILE A 537 -1.64 0.38 14.93
CA ILE A 537 -0.72 0.30 13.78
C ILE A 537 -0.39 1.72 13.33
N LEU A 538 0.62 2.33 13.93
CA LEU A 538 1.11 3.64 13.49
C LEU A 538 2.36 3.43 12.65
N THR A 539 2.27 3.62 11.33
CA THR A 539 3.43 3.83 10.46
C THR A 539 3.61 5.34 10.21
N PRO A 540 4.83 5.80 9.86
CA PRO A 540 5.02 7.22 9.57
C PRO A 540 4.14 7.72 8.42
N GLN A 541 3.88 6.89 7.41
CA GLN A 541 3.00 7.21 6.29
C GLN A 541 1.53 7.33 6.71
N ILE A 542 1.04 6.45 7.59
CA ILE A 542 -0.33 6.55 8.13
C ILE A 542 -0.47 7.82 8.97
N LEU A 543 0.50 8.09 9.85
CA LEU A 543 0.50 9.31 10.65
C LEU A 543 0.57 10.57 9.76
N ALA A 544 1.37 10.54 8.69
CA ALA A 544 1.43 11.63 7.70
C ALA A 544 0.07 11.85 7.03
N SER A 545 -0.62 10.78 6.63
CA SER A 545 -1.94 10.88 6.00
C SER A 545 -2.99 11.48 6.95
N ILE A 546 -2.96 11.11 8.24
CA ILE A 546 -3.89 11.64 9.24
C ILE A 546 -3.56 13.10 9.56
N ALA A 547 -2.28 13.42 9.76
CA ALA A 547 -1.81 14.78 10.04
C ALA A 547 -2.13 15.74 8.88
N ALA A 548 -1.92 15.29 7.64
CA ALA A 548 -2.19 16.10 6.44
C ALA A 548 -3.67 16.17 6.04
N SER A 549 -4.58 15.57 6.81
CA SER A 549 -6.00 15.49 6.45
C SER A 549 -6.73 16.82 6.71
N PRO A 550 -7.68 17.19 5.83
CA PRO A 550 -8.56 18.33 6.07
C PRO A 550 -9.32 18.25 7.40
N GLU A 551 -9.70 17.04 7.81
CA GLU A 551 -10.44 16.79 9.05
C GLU A 551 -9.61 17.15 10.28
N THR A 552 -8.32 16.78 10.31
CA THR A 552 -7.39 17.20 11.37
C THR A 552 -7.25 18.71 11.43
N MET A 553 -7.14 19.40 10.28
CA MET A 553 -7.02 20.86 10.24
C MET A 553 -8.30 21.56 10.73
N GLU A 554 -9.47 21.07 10.35
CA GLU A 554 -10.76 21.60 10.81
C GLU A 554 -10.94 21.42 12.33
N GLU A 555 -10.56 20.26 12.88
CA GLU A 555 -10.59 20.01 14.33
C GLU A 555 -9.63 20.94 15.09
N ILE A 556 -8.44 21.20 14.55
CA ILE A 556 -7.48 22.14 15.12
C ILE A 556 -8.00 23.57 15.06
N LEU A 557 -8.59 24.01 13.93
CA LEU A 557 -9.16 25.35 13.79
C LEU A 557 -10.26 25.61 14.84
N LEU A 558 -11.15 24.64 15.05
CA LEU A 558 -12.18 24.73 16.09
C LEU A 558 -11.60 24.78 17.51
N PHE A 559 -10.45 24.15 17.72
CA PHE A 559 -9.76 24.17 19.01
C PHE A 559 -9.01 25.49 19.25
N HIS A 560 -8.40 26.08 18.21
CA HIS A 560 -7.69 27.35 18.32
C HIS A 560 -8.58 28.50 18.80
N GLU A 561 -9.88 28.46 18.53
CA GLU A 561 -10.86 29.42 19.09
C GLU A 561 -10.91 29.41 20.62
N GLN A 562 -10.49 28.30 21.26
CA GLN A 562 -10.50 28.11 22.71
C GLN A 562 -9.17 28.47 23.37
N LEU A 563 -8.10 28.63 22.57
CA LEU A 563 -6.77 29.00 23.04
C LEU A 563 -6.67 30.51 23.28
N ALA A 564 -5.75 30.91 24.15
CA ALA A 564 -5.37 32.31 24.28
C ALA A 564 -4.85 32.87 22.94
N THR A 565 -5.67 33.68 22.27
CA THR A 565 -5.32 34.25 20.96
C THR A 565 -4.03 35.08 20.99
N ASP A 566 -3.18 34.86 20.00
CA ASP A 566 -2.04 35.73 19.71
C ASP A 566 -1.76 35.81 18.19
N LYS A 567 -0.78 36.63 17.81
CA LYS A 567 -0.48 36.92 16.40
C LYS A 567 -0.12 35.67 15.59
N TYR A 568 0.53 34.69 16.20
CA TYR A 568 0.97 33.48 15.51
C TYR A 568 -0.20 32.52 15.31
N VAL A 569 -1.06 32.31 16.31
CA VAL A 569 -2.27 31.48 16.16
C VAL A 569 -3.14 32.03 15.03
N ARG A 570 -3.37 33.34 15.00
CA ARG A 570 -4.12 33.98 13.89
C ARG A 570 -3.47 33.77 12.53
N TYR A 571 -2.14 33.77 12.46
CA TYR A 571 -1.41 33.52 11.21
C TYR A 571 -1.60 32.07 10.74
N VAL A 572 -1.43 31.09 11.64
CA VAL A 572 -1.65 29.67 11.35
C VAL A 572 -3.11 29.40 10.95
N ASP A 573 -4.07 29.97 11.69
CA ASP A 573 -5.50 29.85 11.36
C ASP A 573 -5.80 30.39 9.96
N THR A 574 -5.28 31.58 9.66
CA THR A 574 -5.46 32.20 8.33
C THR A 574 -4.85 31.32 7.23
N TYR A 575 -3.67 30.76 7.49
CA TYR A 575 -2.99 29.87 6.56
C TYR A 575 -3.81 28.58 6.31
N TYR A 576 -4.32 27.96 7.37
CA TYR A 576 -5.16 26.77 7.27
C TYR A 576 -6.47 27.07 6.52
N TRP A 577 -7.16 28.14 6.90
CA TRP A 577 -8.40 28.56 6.23
C TRP A 577 -8.20 28.82 4.74
N GLU A 578 -7.14 29.55 4.34
CA GLU A 578 -6.89 29.82 2.92
C GLU A 578 -6.51 28.56 2.14
N GLY A 579 -5.72 27.65 2.75
CA GLY A 579 -5.39 26.38 2.13
C GLY A 579 -6.62 25.50 1.91
N LEU A 580 -7.44 25.29 2.95
CA LEU A 580 -8.70 24.56 2.86
C LEU A 580 -9.67 25.21 1.85
N ARG A 581 -9.78 26.54 1.86
CA ARG A 581 -10.65 27.27 0.91
C ARG A 581 -10.19 27.11 -0.54
N ARG A 582 -8.89 27.10 -0.79
CA ARG A 582 -8.31 27.08 -2.14
C ARG A 582 -8.20 25.67 -2.73
N PHE A 583 -7.90 24.68 -1.91
CA PHE A 583 -7.55 23.32 -2.35
C PHE A 583 -8.52 22.24 -1.83
N GLY A 584 -9.41 22.58 -0.89
CA GLY A 584 -10.42 21.66 -0.36
C GLY A 584 -9.82 20.37 0.19
N ARG A 585 -10.49 19.25 -0.07
CA ARG A 585 -10.06 17.93 0.42
C ARG A 585 -8.77 17.39 -0.22
N HIS A 586 -8.23 18.08 -1.21
CA HIS A 586 -6.96 17.73 -1.87
C HIS A 586 -5.76 18.43 -1.25
N TRP A 587 -5.97 19.37 -0.33
CA TRP A 587 -4.85 19.99 0.37
C TRP A 587 -4.17 18.97 1.29
N ARG A 588 -2.84 18.91 1.22
CA ARG A 588 -2.01 18.12 2.11
C ARG A 588 -0.95 19.08 2.66
N PHE A 589 -1.02 19.35 3.95
CA PHE A 589 -0.09 20.22 4.65
C PHE A 589 0.14 19.68 6.05
N MET A 590 1.38 19.77 6.54
CA MET A 590 1.72 19.35 7.89
C MET A 590 2.64 20.38 8.54
N ASP A 591 2.50 20.46 9.86
CA ASP A 591 3.33 21.21 10.78
C ASP A 591 3.31 20.48 12.13
N ILE A 592 4.01 21.03 13.12
CA ILE A 592 4.01 20.48 14.48
C ILE A 592 2.60 20.29 15.04
N SER A 593 1.65 21.21 14.81
CA SER A 593 0.32 21.13 15.44
C SER A 593 -0.50 19.97 14.89
N THR A 594 -0.52 19.83 13.56
CA THR A 594 -1.20 18.71 12.87
C THR A 594 -0.60 17.36 13.23
N VAL A 595 0.73 17.24 13.26
CA VAL A 595 1.41 15.99 13.61
C VAL A 595 1.20 15.63 15.07
N LEU A 596 1.36 16.57 16.00
CA LEU A 596 1.18 16.30 17.43
C LEU A 596 -0.27 15.91 17.75
N TYR A 597 -1.24 16.61 17.17
CA TYR A 597 -2.65 16.30 17.38
C TYR A 597 -3.00 14.91 16.82
N ALA A 598 -2.58 14.61 15.59
CA ALA A 598 -2.79 13.30 14.97
C ALA A 598 -2.12 12.17 15.77
N ALA A 599 -0.84 12.36 16.14
CA ALA A 599 -0.10 11.37 16.92
C ALA A 599 -0.76 11.13 18.29
N ALA A 600 -1.17 12.18 19.00
CA ALA A 600 -1.83 12.05 20.29
C ALA A 600 -3.22 11.40 20.17
N LYS A 601 -3.99 11.73 19.12
CA LYS A 601 -5.31 11.14 18.86
C LYS A 601 -5.20 9.63 18.66
N VAL A 602 -4.18 9.21 17.91
CA VAL A 602 -3.94 7.82 17.54
C VAL A 602 -3.28 7.03 18.66
N LEU A 603 -2.22 7.58 19.27
CA LEU A 603 -1.41 6.88 20.27
C LEU A 603 -2.01 6.90 21.68
N GLN A 604 -2.80 7.94 22.02
CA GLN A 604 -3.28 8.19 23.38
C GLN A 604 -2.14 8.10 24.42
N PRO A 605 -1.10 8.96 24.31
CA PRO A 605 0.14 8.82 25.07
C PRO A 605 -0.10 8.93 26.58
N ARG A 606 0.53 8.04 27.35
CA ARG A 606 0.54 8.10 28.81
C ARG A 606 1.62 9.05 29.31
N ASN A 607 2.80 9.00 28.69
CA ASN A 607 3.94 9.85 28.99
C ASN A 607 4.37 10.63 27.75
N TYR A 608 4.37 11.95 27.85
CA TYR A 608 4.80 12.88 26.82
C TYR A 608 5.96 13.75 27.31
N LEU A 609 7.01 13.89 26.50
CA LEU A 609 8.12 14.80 26.75
C LEU A 609 8.18 15.86 25.65
N GLU A 610 8.36 17.12 26.03
CA GLU A 610 8.56 18.21 25.08
C GLU A 610 9.75 19.08 25.48
N ILE A 611 10.64 19.35 24.53
CA ILE A 611 11.69 20.37 24.60
C ILE A 611 11.23 21.57 23.80
N GLY A 612 11.31 22.78 24.39
CA GLY A 612 10.98 24.04 23.69
C GLY A 612 9.56 24.58 23.93
N VAL A 613 8.94 24.19 25.05
CA VAL A 613 7.51 24.39 25.34
C VAL A 613 7.02 25.82 25.17
N ARG A 614 7.83 26.82 25.56
CA ARG A 614 7.51 28.25 25.56
C ARG A 614 6.16 28.61 26.22
N ARG A 615 5.05 28.58 25.46
CA ARG A 615 3.69 28.90 25.94
C ARG A 615 2.71 27.74 25.86
N GLY A 616 3.18 26.54 25.50
CA GLY A 616 2.44 25.28 25.61
C GLY A 616 1.42 24.99 24.50
N ARG A 617 1.54 25.58 23.30
CA ARG A 617 0.56 25.35 22.21
C ARG A 617 0.62 23.93 21.64
N SER A 618 1.84 23.47 21.37
CA SER A 618 2.18 22.08 21.03
C SER A 618 1.63 21.10 22.07
N ILE A 619 1.92 21.34 23.35
CA ILE A 619 1.34 20.55 24.46
C ILE A 619 -0.19 20.57 24.42
N SER A 620 -0.79 21.73 24.11
CA SER A 620 -2.25 21.88 24.04
C SER A 620 -2.87 20.96 22.97
N MET A 621 -2.18 20.73 21.84
CA MET A 621 -2.64 19.77 20.83
C MET A 621 -2.69 18.35 21.40
N VAL A 622 -1.65 17.96 22.15
CA VAL A 622 -1.59 16.63 22.79
C VAL A 622 -2.68 16.50 23.86
N VAL A 623 -2.84 17.50 24.73
CA VAL A 623 -3.86 17.52 25.79
C VAL A 623 -5.27 17.49 25.22
N ARG A 624 -5.53 18.17 24.11
CA ARG A 624 -6.83 18.18 23.46
C ARG A 624 -7.25 16.78 23.01
N ALA A 625 -6.30 16.00 22.49
CA ALA A 625 -6.53 14.63 22.06
C ALA A 625 -6.46 13.61 23.21
N CYS A 626 -5.65 13.87 24.24
CA CYS A 626 -5.43 12.98 25.38
C CYS A 626 -5.33 13.78 26.70
N PRO A 627 -6.46 14.12 27.34
CA PRO A 627 -6.45 14.98 28.53
C PRO A 627 -5.76 14.37 29.76
N SER A 628 -5.52 13.07 29.80
CA SER A 628 -4.91 12.36 30.94
C SER A 628 -3.39 12.22 30.85
N VAL A 629 -2.77 12.66 29.76
CA VAL A 629 -1.33 12.51 29.50
C VAL A 629 -0.46 13.10 30.60
N LYS A 630 0.61 12.41 31.00
CA LYS A 630 1.64 12.95 31.90
C LYS A 630 2.71 13.64 31.08
N ILE A 631 3.07 14.87 31.46
CA ILE A 631 3.89 15.75 30.64
C ILE A 631 5.19 16.10 31.39
N ALA A 632 6.32 15.93 30.71
CA ALA A 632 7.62 16.46 31.09
C ALA A 632 7.98 17.62 30.15
N ALA A 633 7.91 18.84 30.66
CA ALA A 633 8.06 20.08 29.90
C ALA A 633 9.43 20.72 30.18
N PHE A 634 10.30 20.81 29.17
CA PHE A 634 11.63 21.40 29.27
C PHE A 634 11.69 22.71 28.49
N ASP A 635 12.16 23.78 29.14
CA ASP A 635 12.40 25.07 28.51
C ASP A 635 13.38 25.89 29.35
N LEU A 636 14.01 26.90 28.73
CA LEU A 636 14.82 27.89 29.43
C LEU A 636 13.98 28.89 30.23
N TRP A 637 12.69 29.04 29.89
CA TRP A 637 11.73 30.01 30.45
C TRP A 637 12.25 31.45 30.42
N VAL A 638 13.06 31.77 29.42
CA VAL A 638 13.65 33.11 29.26
C VAL A 638 12.68 34.01 28.51
N SER A 639 12.37 35.17 29.12
CA SER A 639 11.53 36.19 28.51
C SER A 639 12.16 36.71 27.21
N ASN A 640 11.37 36.76 26.12
CA ASN A 640 11.75 37.29 24.82
C ASN A 640 12.91 36.55 24.11
N TYR A 641 13.09 35.26 24.42
CA TYR A 641 13.98 34.38 23.68
C TYR A 641 13.58 34.34 22.20
N ALA A 642 14.55 34.47 21.28
CA ALA A 642 14.33 34.60 19.83
C ALA A 642 13.32 35.70 19.40
N GLY A 643 13.21 36.80 20.17
CA GLY A 643 12.31 37.92 19.85
C GLY A 643 10.83 37.63 20.10
N MET A 644 10.57 36.62 20.91
CA MET A 644 9.30 35.94 21.02
C MET A 644 8.88 35.85 22.50
N GLU A 645 7.70 36.36 22.85
CA GLU A 645 7.23 36.37 24.24
C GLU A 645 7.04 34.95 24.82
N ASN A 646 7.71 34.68 25.95
CA ASN A 646 7.59 33.47 26.74
C ASN A 646 6.91 33.82 28.07
N PRO A 647 5.64 33.42 28.29
CA PRO A 647 4.86 33.78 29.47
C PRO A 647 5.17 32.92 30.70
N GLY A 648 6.02 31.90 30.58
CA GLY A 648 6.45 31.09 31.71
C GLY A 648 5.54 29.89 32.01
N PRO A 649 5.99 29.02 32.95
CA PRO A 649 5.34 27.74 33.24
C PRO A 649 3.97 27.89 33.92
N ASP A 650 3.74 28.97 34.66
CA ASP A 650 2.45 29.21 35.32
C ASP A 650 1.33 29.48 34.30
N PHE A 651 1.63 30.25 33.26
CA PHE A 651 0.72 30.47 32.14
C PHE A 651 0.38 29.15 31.44
N VAL A 652 1.40 28.32 31.14
CA VAL A 652 1.19 27.01 30.51
C VAL A 652 0.28 26.15 31.37
N ARG A 653 0.51 26.10 32.69
CA ARG A 653 -0.32 25.33 33.60
C ARG A 653 -1.78 25.80 33.59
N GLU A 654 -2.02 27.11 33.65
CA GLU A 654 -3.38 27.67 33.59
C GLU A 654 -4.08 27.39 32.26
N GLU A 655 -3.35 27.44 31.14
CA GLU A 655 -3.88 27.13 29.81
C GLU A 655 -4.29 25.65 29.72
N LEU A 656 -3.45 24.73 30.19
CA LEU A 656 -3.77 23.29 30.18
C LEU A 656 -4.94 22.95 31.12
N ILE A 657 -5.04 23.62 32.27
CA ILE A 657 -6.21 23.48 33.17
C ILE A 657 -7.49 23.93 32.45
N ARG A 658 -7.45 25.06 31.73
CA ARG A 658 -8.60 25.53 30.94
C ARG A 658 -9.02 24.55 29.86
N GLN A 659 -8.08 23.79 29.30
CA GLN A 659 -8.34 22.75 28.30
C GLN A 659 -8.82 21.42 28.90
N GLY A 660 -8.91 21.32 30.23
CA GLY A 660 -9.36 20.11 30.91
C GLY A 660 -8.28 19.04 31.07
N HIS A 661 -7.00 19.43 31.12
CA HIS A 661 -5.91 18.50 31.46
C HIS A 661 -6.14 17.91 32.86
N THR A 662 -6.12 16.57 32.94
CA THR A 662 -6.31 15.78 34.16
C THR A 662 -5.07 15.00 34.57
N GLY A 663 -4.05 14.95 33.70
CA GLY A 663 -2.76 14.34 33.99
C GLY A 663 -1.84 15.23 34.83
N THR A 664 -0.60 14.77 35.04
CA THR A 664 0.43 15.55 35.76
C THR A 664 1.35 16.26 34.78
N ILE A 665 1.69 17.52 35.04
CA ILE A 665 2.74 18.25 34.31
C ILE A 665 3.90 18.60 35.24
N SER A 666 5.12 18.25 34.83
CA SER A 666 6.36 18.62 35.49
C SER A 666 7.14 19.58 34.60
N PHE A 667 7.52 20.74 35.14
CA PHE A 667 8.32 21.74 34.45
C PHE A 667 9.77 21.65 34.90
N PHE A 668 10.68 21.58 33.92
CA PHE A 668 12.11 21.57 34.13
C PHE A 668 12.67 22.88 33.57
N ASN A 669 13.30 23.66 34.45
CA ASN A 669 13.86 24.96 34.12
C ASN A 669 15.37 24.83 33.87
N GLY A 670 15.79 25.20 32.66
CA GLY A 670 17.18 25.30 32.27
C GLY A 670 17.48 24.61 30.95
N ASP A 671 18.76 24.63 30.59
CA ASP A 671 19.30 24.03 29.38
C ASP A 671 18.95 22.53 29.29
N SER A 672 18.31 22.11 28.19
CA SER A 672 17.89 20.72 27.93
C SER A 672 19.08 19.76 27.93
N HIS A 673 20.25 20.19 27.43
CA HIS A 673 21.47 19.39 27.40
C HIS A 673 21.99 19.05 28.79
N GLN A 674 21.56 19.79 29.83
CA GLN A 674 21.95 19.55 31.22
C GLN A 674 20.80 18.97 32.06
N THR A 675 19.57 19.38 31.80
CA THR A 675 18.41 18.99 32.59
C THR A 675 17.94 17.57 32.23
N ILE A 676 17.91 17.21 30.95
CA ILE A 676 17.46 15.88 30.50
C ILE A 676 18.34 14.76 31.06
N PRO A 677 19.69 14.81 30.96
CA PRO A 677 20.53 13.77 31.56
C PRO A 677 20.31 13.61 33.06
N LYS A 678 20.06 14.70 33.80
CA LYS A 678 19.77 14.64 35.24
C LYS A 678 18.42 13.96 35.52
N VAL A 679 17.39 14.28 34.75
CA VAL A 679 16.06 13.65 34.88
C VAL A 679 16.15 12.15 34.58
N PHE A 680 16.83 11.76 33.50
CA PHE A 680 16.98 10.34 33.14
C PHE A 680 17.92 9.58 34.07
N ALA A 681 18.86 10.24 34.74
CA ALA A 681 19.66 9.62 35.79
C ALA A 681 18.83 9.36 37.06
N ALA A 682 17.90 10.25 37.40
CA ALA A 682 17.00 10.07 38.53
C ALA A 682 15.91 9.01 38.28
N SER A 683 15.53 8.83 37.01
CA SER A 683 14.49 7.89 36.57
C SER A 683 14.99 7.04 35.39
N PRO A 684 15.87 6.04 35.61
CA PRO A 684 16.56 5.33 34.55
C PRO A 684 15.65 4.47 33.65
N ASP A 685 14.49 4.08 34.15
CA ASP A 685 13.53 3.19 33.46
C ASP A 685 12.36 3.94 32.83
N VAL A 686 12.35 5.28 32.89
CA VAL A 686 11.26 6.07 32.30
C VAL A 686 11.30 5.97 30.78
N LEU A 687 10.14 5.68 30.19
CA LEU A 687 9.90 5.70 28.75
C LEU A 687 8.77 6.66 28.41
N PHE A 688 8.87 7.29 27.25
CA PHE A 688 7.88 8.21 26.72
C PHE A 688 7.23 7.61 25.48
N ASP A 689 5.91 7.70 25.43
CA ASP A 689 5.13 7.27 24.27
C ASP A 689 5.30 8.26 23.13
N MET A 690 5.48 9.53 23.49
CA MET A 690 5.62 10.60 22.55
C MET A 690 6.69 11.57 23.04
N ILE A 691 7.56 12.00 22.13
CA ILE A 691 8.63 12.96 22.39
C ILE A 691 8.62 14.01 21.29
N THR A 692 8.70 15.27 21.68
CA THR A 692 8.82 16.39 20.74
C THR A 692 10.07 17.20 21.05
N VAL A 693 10.80 17.55 20.00
CA VAL A 693 11.99 18.40 20.05
C VAL A 693 11.74 19.63 19.17
N ASP A 694 11.57 20.79 19.81
CA ASP A 694 11.38 22.12 19.21
C ASP A 694 12.29 23.13 19.96
N GLY A 695 13.56 22.75 20.14
CA GLY A 695 14.49 23.33 21.10
C GLY A 695 15.60 24.16 20.47
N ASP A 696 16.85 23.72 20.64
CA ASP A 696 18.01 24.41 20.11
C ASP A 696 18.05 24.32 18.57
N HIS A 697 18.21 25.46 17.88
CA HIS A 697 18.30 25.52 16.41
C HIS A 697 19.74 25.58 15.87
N SER A 698 20.74 25.30 16.71
CA SER A 698 22.12 25.06 16.28
C SER A 698 22.31 23.58 15.91
N GLU A 699 23.16 23.31 14.92
CA GLU A 699 23.44 21.94 14.46
C GLU A 699 23.83 21.00 15.62
N ALA A 700 24.68 21.48 16.53
CA ALA A 700 25.18 20.70 17.66
C ALA A 700 24.11 20.51 18.74
N GLY A 701 23.42 21.58 19.13
CA GLY A 701 22.43 21.52 20.19
C GLY A 701 21.20 20.69 19.81
N ALA A 702 20.69 20.86 18.58
CA ALA A 702 19.59 20.06 18.05
C ALA A 702 19.94 18.56 18.02
N TYR A 703 21.17 18.24 17.59
CA TYR A 703 21.64 16.86 17.53
C TYR A 703 21.76 16.24 18.93
N ASP A 704 22.25 17.00 19.91
CA ASP A 704 22.37 16.57 21.29
C ASP A 704 20.99 16.38 21.95
N ASP A 705 20.03 17.28 21.70
CA ASP A 705 18.65 17.12 22.14
C ASP A 705 18.04 15.80 21.65
N LEU A 706 18.12 15.53 20.33
CA LEU A 706 17.64 14.28 19.74
C LEU A 706 18.36 13.05 20.34
N CYS A 707 19.68 13.08 20.41
CA CYS A 707 20.47 11.95 20.92
C CYS A 707 20.19 11.65 22.41
N ASN A 708 19.86 12.67 23.20
CA ASN A 708 19.55 12.50 24.61
C ASN A 708 18.18 11.83 24.83
N VAL A 709 17.18 12.15 23.99
CA VAL A 709 15.79 11.69 24.20
C VAL A 709 15.43 10.41 23.45
N ILE A 710 15.99 10.15 22.26
CA ILE A 710 15.67 8.97 21.45
C ILE A 710 15.78 7.64 22.23
N PRO A 711 16.82 7.40 23.06
CA PRO A 711 16.91 6.17 23.86
C PRO A 711 15.73 5.95 24.82
N ARG A 712 14.99 7.02 25.19
CA ARG A 712 13.83 6.99 26.09
C ARG A 712 12.49 6.94 25.36
N LEU A 713 12.47 6.91 24.04
CA LEU A 713 11.25 6.69 23.27
C LEU A 713 10.80 5.23 23.39
N ALA A 714 9.55 4.98 23.78
CA ALA A 714 9.00 3.63 23.84
C ALA A 714 8.97 2.98 22.44
N VAL A 715 9.01 1.66 22.37
CA VAL A 715 8.71 0.94 21.11
C VAL A 715 7.25 1.24 20.73
N GLY A 716 7.01 1.56 19.46
CA GLY A 716 5.74 2.11 18.96
C GLY A 716 5.55 3.61 19.23
N GLY A 717 6.45 4.24 19.99
CA GLY A 717 6.38 5.65 20.31
C GLY A 717 6.75 6.57 19.14
N VAL A 718 6.25 7.80 19.19
CA VAL A 718 6.42 8.83 18.15
C VAL A 718 7.41 9.90 18.62
N LEU A 719 8.44 10.13 17.82
CA LEU A 719 9.35 11.27 17.93
C LEU A 719 8.94 12.33 16.90
N VAL A 720 8.79 13.58 17.32
CA VAL A 720 8.51 14.72 16.45
C VAL A 720 9.66 15.72 16.57
N PHE A 721 10.11 16.25 15.43
CA PHE A 721 11.16 17.25 15.32
C PHE A 721 10.70 18.37 14.38
N ASP A 722 10.60 19.59 14.92
CA ASP A 722 10.07 20.73 14.18
C ASP A 722 11.15 21.45 13.36
N ASP A 723 10.72 22.40 12.52
CA ASP A 723 11.59 23.38 11.84
C ASP A 723 12.64 22.78 10.87
N VAL A 724 12.43 21.54 10.40
CA VAL A 724 13.37 20.86 9.47
C VAL A 724 13.55 21.57 8.12
N ALA A 725 12.66 22.47 7.74
CA ALA A 725 12.74 23.34 6.57
C ALA A 725 12.83 24.84 6.92
N HIS A 726 13.24 25.19 8.14
CA HIS A 726 13.32 26.58 8.57
C HIS A 726 14.37 27.37 7.76
N PRO A 727 14.03 28.50 7.11
CA PRO A 727 14.94 29.21 6.20
C PRO A 727 16.23 29.75 6.81
N LEU A 728 16.21 30.07 8.12
CA LEU A 728 17.40 30.53 8.85
C LEU A 728 18.24 29.38 9.43
N HIS A 729 17.71 28.15 9.41
CA HIS A 729 18.32 26.95 9.99
C HIS A 729 18.18 25.75 9.02
N PRO A 730 18.58 25.89 7.74
CA PRO A 730 18.39 24.85 6.72
C PRO A 730 19.15 23.54 7.02
N GLU A 731 20.10 23.57 7.95
CA GLU A 731 20.88 22.42 8.41
C GLU A 731 20.07 21.42 9.24
N LEU A 732 18.92 21.80 9.80
CA LEU A 732 18.18 20.96 10.75
C LEU A 732 17.66 19.65 10.13
N VAL A 733 17.27 19.63 8.85
CA VAL A 733 16.97 18.35 8.16
C VAL A 733 18.19 17.42 8.10
N GLY A 734 19.39 17.98 7.97
CA GLY A 734 20.63 17.22 8.02
C GLY A 734 20.90 16.66 9.42
N VAL A 735 20.64 17.44 10.46
CA VAL A 735 20.72 17.00 11.87
C VAL A 735 19.78 15.84 12.14
N TRP A 736 18.53 15.95 11.69
CA TRP A 736 17.51 14.90 11.80
C TRP A 736 17.98 13.59 11.16
N ARG A 737 18.40 13.64 9.89
CA ARG A 737 18.90 12.44 9.15
C ARG A 737 20.13 11.84 9.81
N LYS A 738 21.03 12.67 10.34
CA LYS A 738 22.22 12.24 11.09
C LYS A 738 21.84 11.53 12.39
N ALA A 739 20.83 12.01 13.11
CA ALA A 739 20.29 11.33 14.30
C ALA A 739 19.65 9.98 13.92
N LEU A 740 18.82 9.93 12.88
CA LEU A 740 18.20 8.68 12.41
C LEU A 740 19.24 7.61 12.02
N ALA A 741 20.33 8.02 11.35
CA ALA A 741 21.41 7.10 10.99
C ALA A 741 22.07 6.43 12.21
N ARG A 742 22.06 7.11 13.38
CA ARG A 742 22.54 6.55 14.65
C ARG A 742 21.55 5.58 15.29
N PHE A 743 20.26 5.71 15.00
CA PHE A 743 19.17 4.96 15.62
C PHE A 743 18.31 4.23 14.57
N PRO A 744 18.80 3.11 13.98
CA PRO A 744 18.16 2.41 12.85
C PRO A 744 16.85 1.69 13.21
N ALA A 745 16.41 1.78 14.47
CA ALA A 745 15.10 1.31 14.89
C ALA A 745 14.00 2.34 14.60
N LEU A 746 14.34 3.57 14.21
CA LEU A 746 13.38 4.60 13.84
C LEU A 746 13.05 4.50 12.35
N VAL A 747 11.76 4.46 12.03
CA VAL A 747 11.24 4.64 10.67
C VAL A 747 10.64 6.05 10.61
N ALA A 748 11.01 6.85 9.62
CA ALA A 748 10.73 8.28 9.62
C ALA A 748 9.90 8.75 8.41
N TYR A 749 9.29 9.92 8.58
CA TYR A 749 8.68 10.73 7.53
C TYR A 749 9.16 12.17 7.68
N GLU A 750 9.43 12.84 6.56
CA GLU A 750 9.85 14.23 6.51
C GLU A 750 8.87 15.03 5.64
N PHE A 751 8.37 16.15 6.16
CA PHE A 751 7.61 17.11 5.40
C PHE A 751 8.41 18.41 5.28
N THR A 752 8.99 18.66 4.11
CA THR A 752 9.88 19.81 3.85
C THR A 752 9.37 20.72 2.73
N GLU A 753 8.17 20.47 2.22
CA GLU A 753 7.64 21.07 0.98
C GLU A 753 7.03 22.46 1.21
N SER A 754 6.60 22.76 2.44
CA SER A 754 5.94 24.02 2.79
C SER A 754 6.08 24.34 4.28
N GLY A 755 5.88 25.62 4.63
CA GLY A 755 6.07 26.10 6.01
C GLY A 755 7.53 26.02 6.47
N PHE A 756 7.74 25.87 7.77
CA PHE A 756 9.06 25.57 8.34
C PHE A 756 9.36 24.07 8.39
N GLY A 757 8.43 23.23 7.89
CA GLY A 757 8.58 21.78 7.80
C GLY A 757 8.53 21.08 9.16
N VAL A 758 8.17 19.81 9.14
CA VAL A 758 8.15 18.94 10.33
C VAL A 758 8.64 17.55 9.93
N ALA A 759 9.42 16.91 10.78
CA ALA A 759 9.77 15.51 10.64
C ALA A 759 9.33 14.72 11.86
N PHE A 760 9.05 13.45 11.66
CA PHE A 760 8.72 12.56 12.76
C PHE A 760 9.13 11.12 12.45
N ALA A 761 9.32 10.34 13.51
CA ALA A 761 9.69 8.95 13.39
C ALA A 761 8.98 8.09 14.42
N ILE A 762 8.85 6.80 14.09
CA ILE A 762 8.25 5.79 14.95
C ILE A 762 9.29 4.74 15.27
N ARG A 763 9.39 4.39 16.55
CA ARG A 763 10.31 3.35 17.00
C ARG A 763 9.75 1.96 16.72
N SER A 764 10.38 1.25 15.78
CA SER A 764 9.96 -0.10 15.37
C SER A 764 10.42 -1.24 16.29
N ARG A 765 11.50 -1.04 17.09
CA ARG A 765 12.06 -2.07 17.98
C ARG A 765 12.95 -1.53 19.10
#